data_AF-A0A7V3ST73-F1
#
_entry.id   AF-A0A7V3ST73-F1
#
_cell.length_a   1.000
_cell.length_b   1.000
_cell.length_c   1.000
_cell.angle_alpha   90.00
_cell.angle_beta   90.00
_cell.angle_gamma   90.00
#
_symmetry.space_group_name_H-M   'P 1'
#
loop_
_entity.id
_entity.type
_entity.pdbx_description
1 polymer ?
#
loop_
_entity_poly.entity_id
_entity_poly.type
_entity_poly.pdbx_seq_one_letter_code
_entity_poly.pdbx_strand_id
1 'polypeptide(L)'
;PIVTFLADEILHLRYMPSTEMYGSVYGESMLRPILYHEELLKEYEETISQIMKVYVKPMFLVKVGSPTGGPEVTAEQFREIMRSFSSRKPGSDVFIRTTGLITDVQPINPPISGLQTTQFWLEWLHNQRAYALTVPKHFVAPEGLNRACYVEDTYVLTENGWKLHNEVKEGEKIVVYEPESGRAWLEKPIKLYAYDYDGEIIHFVDKNTDIAVTPEHKIVYKKNLDGKWLTGHAEDIIGSQLILPNSMEWEGHEEEWEIIPSIELKEGFRTEFRENVKLKMDDFLSFVGIYLSEGGMDTVNHHLLTIAQTKKNVEKIEKIRTILSKLPFHYHEYEDKDCVRWNVDGKQLCTFLSSNFGERCYNKHIPSKYKNLSKRQLKILFDSMILGDGSIDKKGSITYYTTSEQLAKDFLEIVVKLGYSASISYYEDKRGNRRRDYRIFVSKRKLKYVPKNRIVKEHYKGKVYCFSTSTGFYVTMRNGKVAYQGNTAQMVQEAYFTFIQSIRNSIASQLEQDLFPKIMYSLYGEMAKVLMDEFGVPKIVWKPVREESFASKVPLIINLKKSGIIDTNEARTMLGLKPKEEYEEEEEEGEGGMELPLPPHGEKPPPSPPPTEKGTPEAPAEGGGEGARTEEKEEGGKKKEDQLKKIIENLKRKL
;
A
#
# COMPACT_ATOMS: atom_id res chain seq x y z
N PRO A 1 -31.63 -7.91 36.22
CA PRO A 1 -32.76 -8.74 35.72
C PRO A 1 -32.84 -8.64 34.19
N ILE A 2 -33.03 -9.77 33.49
CA ILE A 2 -33.32 -9.76 32.05
C ILE A 2 -34.78 -9.34 31.89
N VAL A 3 -35.05 -8.31 31.08
CA VAL A 3 -36.42 -7.92 30.75
C VAL A 3 -36.90 -8.80 29.60
N THR A 4 -37.72 -9.79 29.93
CA THR A 4 -38.42 -10.63 28.95
C THR A 4 -39.75 -9.99 28.58
N PHE A 5 -39.85 -9.47 27.37
CA PHE A 5 -41.12 -9.11 26.76
C PHE A 5 -41.88 -10.37 26.31
N LEU A 6 -43.21 -10.32 26.33
CA LEU A 6 -44.05 -11.34 25.72
C LEU A 6 -44.01 -11.20 24.19
N ALA A 7 -44.23 -12.30 23.47
CA ALA A 7 -44.05 -12.34 22.01
C ALA A 7 -45.01 -11.40 21.24
N ASP A 8 -46.15 -11.10 21.86
CA ASP A 8 -47.21 -10.20 21.42
C ASP A 8 -46.98 -8.72 21.78
N GLU A 9 -45.99 -8.40 22.63
CA GLU A 9 -45.54 -7.02 22.89
C GLU A 9 -44.58 -6.49 21.83
N ILE A 10 -44.08 -7.36 20.93
CA ILE A 10 -43.14 -6.99 19.86
C ILE A 10 -43.91 -6.38 18.67
N LEU A 11 -43.48 -5.18 18.25
CA LEU A 11 -44.18 -4.31 17.33
C LEU A 11 -44.31 -4.92 15.92
N HIS A 12 -45.44 -5.58 15.66
CA HIS A 12 -45.64 -6.44 14.48
C HIS A 12 -45.94 -5.61 13.20
N LEU A 13 -44.90 -5.15 12.51
CA LEU A 13 -44.97 -4.34 11.28
C LEU A 13 -45.58 -5.11 10.09
N ARG A 14 -46.91 -5.14 10.02
CA ARG A 14 -47.72 -6.06 9.21
C ARG A 14 -47.71 -5.84 7.68
N TYR A 15 -46.94 -4.89 7.15
CA TYR A 15 -47.10 -4.38 5.76
C TYR A 15 -45.80 -3.96 5.03
N MET A 16 -44.68 -4.69 5.15
CA MET A 16 -43.48 -4.43 4.33
C MET A 16 -42.82 -5.71 3.75
N PRO A 17 -43.06 -6.05 2.46
CA PRO A 17 -42.43 -7.19 1.80
C PRO A 17 -41.33 -6.76 0.80
N SER A 18 -40.07 -6.77 1.22
CA SER A 18 -38.90 -7.02 0.34
C SER A 18 -37.62 -7.23 1.14
N THR A 19 -37.06 -8.43 1.08
CA THR A 19 -35.85 -8.83 1.82
C THR A 19 -34.58 -8.49 1.04
N GLU A 20 -34.03 -7.29 1.26
CA GLU A 20 -32.65 -6.96 0.84
C GLU A 20 -32.01 -5.85 1.68
N MET A 21 -32.77 -4.80 2.03
CA MET A 21 -32.24 -3.64 2.77
C MET A 21 -32.09 -3.85 4.30
N TYR A 22 -32.64 -4.94 4.85
CA TYR A 22 -32.88 -5.07 6.29
C TYR A 22 -32.21 -6.28 6.96
N GLY A 23 -31.05 -6.74 6.47
CA GLY A 23 -30.17 -7.67 7.20
C GLY A 23 -29.50 -7.07 8.46
N SER A 24 -29.99 -5.93 8.95
CA SER A 24 -29.40 -5.11 10.01
C SER A 24 -30.45 -4.32 10.82
N VAL A 25 -31.70 -4.82 10.91
CA VAL A 25 -32.70 -4.21 11.80
C VAL A 25 -32.26 -4.29 13.25
N TYR A 26 -32.52 -3.22 14.02
CA TYR A 26 -32.39 -3.22 15.47
C TYR A 26 -33.13 -4.41 16.11
N GLY A 27 -32.41 -5.29 16.80
CA GLY A 27 -32.97 -6.37 17.62
C GLY A 27 -32.55 -7.79 17.23
N GLU A 28 -32.10 -8.03 15.99
CA GLU A 28 -31.59 -9.35 15.60
C GLU A 28 -30.12 -9.57 16.02
N SER A 29 -29.77 -10.81 16.35
CA SER A 29 -28.40 -11.17 16.74
C SER A 29 -27.51 -11.28 15.51
N MET A 30 -26.44 -10.47 15.44
CA MET A 30 -25.42 -10.51 14.38
C MET A 30 -24.80 -11.90 14.17
N LEU A 31 -24.84 -12.77 15.19
CA LEU A 31 -24.34 -14.15 15.08
C LEU A 31 -25.21 -15.05 14.20
N ARG A 32 -26.53 -14.78 14.08
CA ARG A 32 -27.44 -15.65 13.30
C ARG A 32 -27.09 -15.70 11.80
N PRO A 33 -26.93 -14.57 11.08
CA PRO A 33 -26.49 -14.59 9.68
C PRO A 33 -25.10 -15.23 9.50
N ILE A 34 -24.17 -14.98 10.42
CA ILE A 34 -22.81 -15.56 10.36
C ILE A 34 -22.88 -17.09 10.43
N LEU A 35 -23.62 -17.64 11.41
CA LEU A 35 -23.78 -19.09 11.58
C LEU A 35 -24.51 -19.73 10.39
N TYR A 36 -25.55 -19.07 9.86
CA TYR A 36 -26.30 -19.54 8.70
C TYR A 36 -25.42 -19.63 7.42
N HIS A 37 -24.63 -18.60 7.13
CA HIS A 37 -23.71 -18.64 5.98
C HIS A 37 -22.53 -19.62 6.19
N GLU A 38 -22.10 -19.83 7.43
CA GLU A 38 -21.08 -20.82 7.80
C GLU A 38 -21.59 -22.28 7.65
N GLU A 39 -22.87 -22.53 7.94
CA GLU A 39 -23.53 -23.82 7.75
C GLU A 39 -23.72 -24.13 6.26
N LEU A 40 -24.25 -23.16 5.49
CA LEU A 40 -24.38 -23.28 4.03
C LEU A 40 -23.05 -23.52 3.32
N LEU A 41 -21.96 -22.88 3.77
CA LEU A 41 -20.63 -23.12 3.19
C LEU A 41 -20.16 -24.56 3.39
N LYS A 42 -20.41 -25.16 4.56
CA LYS A 42 -20.05 -26.56 4.83
C LYS A 42 -20.87 -27.53 4.01
N GLU A 43 -22.19 -27.34 3.96
CA GLU A 43 -23.09 -28.15 3.11
C GLU A 43 -22.66 -28.07 1.63
N TYR A 44 -22.23 -26.89 1.17
CA TYR A 44 -21.74 -26.68 -0.18
C TYR A 44 -20.40 -27.39 -0.43
N GLU A 45 -19.40 -27.19 0.43
CA GLU A 45 -18.08 -27.85 0.33
C GLU A 45 -18.19 -29.38 0.39
N GLU A 46 -19.05 -29.93 1.27
CA GLU A 46 -19.33 -31.36 1.33
C GLU A 46 -20.01 -31.87 0.06
N THR A 47 -21.01 -31.14 -0.45
CA THR A 47 -21.72 -31.50 -1.69
C THR A 47 -20.80 -31.48 -2.90
N ILE A 48 -19.95 -30.46 -3.05
CA ILE A 48 -18.95 -30.40 -4.11
C ILE A 48 -17.89 -31.50 -3.93
N SER A 49 -17.45 -31.81 -2.70
CA SER A 49 -16.56 -32.94 -2.42
C SER A 49 -17.15 -34.28 -2.87
N GLN A 50 -18.46 -34.50 -2.65
CA GLN A 50 -19.18 -35.68 -3.13
C GLN A 50 -19.28 -35.70 -4.67
N ILE A 51 -19.66 -34.59 -5.30
CA ILE A 51 -19.76 -34.46 -6.77
C ILE A 51 -18.39 -34.75 -7.42
N MET A 52 -17.30 -34.18 -6.89
CA MET A 52 -15.95 -34.43 -7.40
C MET A 52 -15.57 -35.92 -7.31
N LYS A 53 -15.84 -36.59 -6.19
CA LYS A 53 -15.59 -38.03 -5.99
C LYS A 53 -16.41 -38.94 -6.92
N VAL A 54 -17.58 -38.48 -7.38
CA VAL A 54 -18.49 -39.25 -8.24
C VAL A 54 -18.21 -39.02 -9.73
N TYR A 55 -18.02 -37.76 -10.15
CA TYR A 55 -18.03 -37.36 -11.56
C TYR A 55 -16.66 -37.02 -12.16
N VAL A 56 -15.60 -36.91 -11.35
CA VAL A 56 -14.22 -36.66 -11.81
C VAL A 56 -13.36 -37.94 -11.79
N LYS A 57 -13.99 -39.11 -11.57
CA LYS A 57 -13.41 -40.40 -11.93
C LYS A 57 -13.06 -40.41 -13.44
N PRO A 58 -11.90 -40.93 -13.86
CA PRO A 58 -11.53 -40.99 -15.27
C PRO A 58 -12.48 -41.93 -16.02
N MET A 59 -13.29 -41.37 -16.92
CA MET A 59 -14.17 -42.13 -17.80
C MET A 59 -13.42 -42.59 -19.05
N PHE A 60 -13.65 -43.82 -19.51
CA PHE A 60 -13.03 -44.37 -20.72
C PHE A 60 -14.08 -44.89 -21.69
N LEU A 61 -14.01 -44.45 -22.95
CA LEU A 61 -14.75 -45.00 -24.07
C LEU A 61 -14.01 -46.22 -24.60
N VAL A 62 -14.51 -47.41 -24.29
CA VAL A 62 -14.00 -48.68 -24.84
C VAL A 62 -14.76 -49.00 -26.12
N LYS A 63 -14.05 -49.06 -27.26
CA LYS A 63 -14.59 -49.50 -28.56
C LYS A 63 -14.27 -50.99 -28.74
N VAL A 64 -15.24 -51.73 -29.27
CA VAL A 64 -15.25 -53.20 -29.29
C VAL A 64 -15.96 -53.68 -30.56
N GLY A 65 -15.33 -54.57 -31.33
CA GLY A 65 -15.83 -55.02 -32.63
C GLY A 65 -14.70 -55.40 -33.61
N SER A 66 -14.98 -55.37 -34.92
CA SER A 66 -13.98 -55.48 -35.99
C SER A 66 -13.81 -54.13 -36.71
N PRO A 67 -12.59 -53.79 -37.21
CA PRO A 67 -12.38 -52.63 -38.08
C PRO A 67 -13.26 -52.61 -39.34
N THR A 68 -13.77 -53.77 -39.78
CA THR A 68 -14.65 -53.93 -40.95
C THR A 68 -16.14 -53.97 -40.63
N GLY A 69 -16.52 -53.85 -39.35
CA GLY A 69 -17.91 -53.89 -38.88
C GLY A 69 -18.02 -54.48 -37.49
N GLY A 70 -18.58 -53.72 -36.53
CA GLY A 70 -18.99 -54.28 -35.24
C GLY A 70 -20.27 -55.13 -35.39
N PRO A 71 -20.51 -56.11 -34.51
CA PRO A 71 -21.79 -56.81 -34.46
C PRO A 71 -22.91 -55.81 -34.12
N GLU A 72 -24.05 -55.91 -34.80
CA GLU A 72 -25.21 -55.08 -34.51
C GLU A 72 -25.70 -55.31 -33.07
N VAL A 73 -25.75 -54.25 -32.26
CA VAL A 73 -26.30 -54.33 -30.91
C VAL A 73 -27.80 -54.54 -31.02
N THR A 74 -28.27 -55.75 -30.69
CA THR A 74 -29.69 -56.07 -30.78
C THR A 74 -30.52 -55.19 -29.84
N ALA A 75 -31.77 -54.93 -30.21
CA ALA A 75 -32.69 -54.16 -29.38
C ALA A 75 -32.93 -54.80 -27.99
N GLU A 76 -32.67 -56.10 -27.84
CA GLU A 76 -32.69 -56.83 -26.57
C GLU A 76 -31.48 -56.43 -25.69
N GLN A 77 -30.27 -56.53 -26.23
CA GLN A 77 -29.02 -56.12 -25.55
C GLN A 77 -29.03 -54.64 -25.19
N PHE A 78 -29.54 -53.76 -26.06
CA PHE A 78 -29.68 -52.34 -25.75
C PHE A 78 -30.66 -52.10 -24.59
N ARG A 79 -31.80 -52.82 -24.55
CA ARG A 79 -32.74 -52.76 -23.42
C ARG A 79 -32.14 -53.33 -22.13
N GLU A 80 -31.30 -54.35 -22.21
CA GLU A 80 -30.59 -54.92 -21.05
C GLU A 80 -29.53 -53.96 -20.50
N ILE A 81 -28.74 -53.32 -21.37
CA ILE A 81 -27.80 -52.25 -21.00
C ILE A 81 -28.55 -51.10 -20.32
N MET A 82 -29.62 -50.59 -20.94
CA MET A 82 -30.45 -49.53 -20.35
C MET A 82 -30.99 -49.93 -18.98
N ARG A 83 -31.53 -51.15 -18.83
CA ARG A 83 -32.00 -51.67 -17.53
C ARG A 83 -30.87 -51.79 -16.50
N SER A 84 -29.65 -52.17 -16.91
CA SER A 84 -28.46 -52.23 -16.04
C SER A 84 -27.97 -50.85 -15.63
N PHE A 85 -28.13 -49.82 -16.46
CA PHE A 85 -27.86 -48.43 -16.08
C PHE A 85 -28.94 -47.89 -15.12
N SER A 86 -30.23 -48.12 -15.40
CA SER A 86 -31.34 -47.64 -14.58
C SER A 86 -31.41 -48.25 -13.17
N SER A 87 -30.78 -49.40 -12.92
CA SER A 87 -30.77 -50.06 -11.61
C SER A 87 -29.55 -49.72 -10.72
N ARG A 88 -28.64 -48.86 -11.19
CA ARG A 88 -27.40 -48.52 -10.47
C ARG A 88 -27.54 -47.30 -9.58
N LYS A 89 -26.73 -47.27 -8.52
CA LYS A 89 -26.52 -46.08 -7.68
C LYS A 89 -25.50 -45.14 -8.33
N PRO A 90 -25.59 -43.80 -8.10
CA PRO A 90 -24.59 -42.85 -8.56
C PRO A 90 -23.16 -43.26 -8.16
N GLY A 91 -22.19 -43.04 -9.05
CA GLY A 91 -20.76 -43.31 -8.81
C GLY A 91 -20.32 -44.77 -8.92
N SER A 92 -21.21 -45.72 -9.27
CA SER A 92 -20.85 -47.13 -9.50
C SER A 92 -20.13 -47.34 -10.84
N ASP A 93 -19.08 -48.16 -10.86
CA ASP A 93 -18.28 -48.39 -12.06
C ASP A 93 -19.00 -49.32 -13.07
N VAL A 94 -18.85 -49.01 -14.37
CA VAL A 94 -19.55 -49.72 -15.46
C VAL A 94 -18.58 -50.53 -16.31
N PHE A 95 -18.63 -51.86 -16.16
CA PHE A 95 -17.87 -52.80 -16.98
C PHE A 95 -18.79 -53.47 -18.00
N ILE A 96 -18.72 -53.04 -19.27
CA ILE A 96 -19.42 -53.70 -20.38
C ILE A 96 -18.53 -54.83 -20.90
N ARG A 97 -18.84 -56.08 -20.55
CA ARG A 97 -18.25 -57.25 -21.24
C ARG A 97 -18.92 -57.43 -22.59
N THR A 98 -18.14 -57.45 -23.66
CA THR A 98 -18.60 -57.92 -24.98
C THR A 98 -17.85 -59.19 -25.37
N THR A 99 -18.35 -59.89 -26.38
CA THR A 99 -17.72 -61.07 -26.98
C THR A 99 -16.75 -60.73 -28.12
N GLY A 100 -16.43 -59.44 -28.33
CA GLY A 100 -15.51 -58.95 -29.36
C GLY A 100 -14.13 -58.56 -28.80
N LEU A 101 -13.16 -58.44 -29.70
CA LEU A 101 -11.87 -57.81 -29.41
C LEU A 101 -12.07 -56.33 -29.08
N ILE A 102 -11.33 -55.84 -28.08
CA ILE A 102 -11.20 -54.40 -27.80
C ILE A 102 -10.33 -53.81 -28.92
N THR A 103 -10.84 -52.79 -29.60
CA THR A 103 -10.15 -52.16 -30.74
C THR A 103 -9.49 -50.84 -30.39
N ASP A 104 -10.03 -50.10 -29.42
CA ASP A 104 -9.56 -48.78 -29.02
C ASP A 104 -10.12 -48.42 -27.63
N VAL A 105 -9.37 -47.66 -26.83
CA VAL A 105 -9.77 -47.18 -25.49
C VAL A 105 -9.35 -45.73 -25.35
N GLN A 106 -10.34 -44.83 -25.31
CA GLN A 106 -10.09 -43.39 -25.30
C GLN A 106 -10.58 -42.75 -23.99
N PRO A 107 -9.78 -41.93 -23.30
CA PRO A 107 -10.26 -41.19 -22.15
C PRO A 107 -11.31 -40.16 -22.58
N ILE A 108 -12.43 -40.09 -21.86
CA ILE A 108 -13.46 -39.09 -22.05
C ILE A 108 -13.22 -37.98 -21.03
N ASN A 109 -13.00 -36.75 -21.48
CA ASN A 109 -12.99 -35.59 -20.60
C ASN A 109 -14.38 -35.47 -19.92
N PRO A 110 -14.47 -35.43 -18.57
CA PRO A 110 -15.75 -35.29 -17.89
C PRO A 110 -16.42 -33.96 -18.29
N PRO A 111 -17.76 -33.93 -18.50
CA PRO A 111 -18.47 -32.75 -18.99
C PRO A 111 -18.72 -31.72 -17.88
N ILE A 112 -17.65 -31.18 -17.28
CA ILE A 112 -17.73 -30.26 -16.13
C ILE A 112 -17.87 -28.78 -16.56
N SER A 113 -18.75 -28.49 -17.51
CA SER A 113 -18.99 -27.13 -18.03
C SER A 113 -19.58 -26.15 -16.99
N GLY A 114 -20.06 -26.65 -15.84
CA GLY A 114 -20.64 -25.84 -14.76
C GLY A 114 -19.66 -25.36 -13.67
N LEU A 115 -18.37 -25.75 -13.70
CA LEU A 115 -17.43 -25.46 -12.59
C LEU A 115 -17.22 -23.96 -12.31
N GLN A 116 -17.34 -23.11 -13.33
CA GLN A 116 -17.26 -21.65 -13.16
C GLN A 116 -18.47 -21.11 -12.36
N THR A 117 -19.66 -21.68 -12.59
CA THR A 117 -20.87 -21.36 -11.81
C THR A 117 -20.74 -21.85 -10.36
N THR A 118 -20.09 -22.99 -10.14
CA THR A 118 -19.76 -23.49 -8.78
C THR A 118 -18.85 -22.52 -8.04
N GLN A 119 -17.77 -22.05 -8.69
CA GLN A 119 -16.84 -21.08 -8.11
C GLN A 119 -17.56 -19.78 -7.70
N PHE A 120 -18.43 -19.24 -8.57
CA PHE A 120 -19.22 -18.04 -8.29
C PHE A 120 -20.11 -18.18 -7.05
N TRP A 121 -20.78 -19.32 -6.85
CA TRP A 121 -21.65 -19.51 -5.68
C TRP A 121 -20.85 -19.67 -4.37
N LEU A 122 -19.68 -20.31 -4.41
CA LEU A 122 -18.77 -20.40 -3.27
C LEU A 122 -18.27 -19.01 -2.86
N GLU A 123 -17.79 -18.23 -3.83
CA GLU A 123 -17.35 -16.84 -3.63
C GLU A 123 -18.51 -15.98 -3.11
N TRP A 124 -19.71 -16.10 -3.67
CA TRP A 124 -20.89 -15.39 -3.19
C TRP A 124 -21.23 -15.72 -1.73
N LEU A 125 -21.19 -17.00 -1.32
CA LEU A 125 -21.43 -17.42 0.06
C LEU A 125 -20.36 -16.90 1.03
N HIS A 126 -19.07 -16.98 0.66
CA HIS A 126 -17.99 -16.37 1.43
C HIS A 126 -18.18 -14.85 1.57
N ASN A 127 -18.64 -14.19 0.50
CA ASN A 127 -18.91 -12.76 0.49
C ASN A 127 -20.10 -12.38 1.38
N GLN A 128 -21.18 -13.17 1.40
CA GLN A 128 -22.29 -12.95 2.36
C GLN A 128 -21.83 -13.16 3.82
N ARG A 129 -21.04 -14.21 4.11
CA ARG A 129 -20.44 -14.41 5.45
C ARG A 129 -19.56 -13.22 5.86
N ALA A 130 -18.81 -12.64 4.91
CA ALA A 130 -18.02 -11.44 5.15
C ALA A 130 -18.91 -10.20 5.41
N TYR A 131 -20.00 -10.01 4.67
CA TYR A 131 -20.96 -8.91 4.92
C TYR A 131 -21.69 -9.06 6.26
N ALA A 132 -22.00 -10.29 6.69
CA ALA A 132 -22.55 -10.60 8.01
C ALA A 132 -21.55 -10.34 9.16
N LEU A 133 -20.24 -10.54 8.90
CA LEU A 133 -19.12 -10.07 9.74
C LEU A 133 -18.85 -8.55 9.61
N THR A 134 -19.76 -7.81 8.96
CA THR A 134 -19.68 -6.38 8.60
C THR A 134 -18.38 -5.96 7.92
N VAL A 135 -17.69 -6.88 7.23
CA VAL A 135 -16.53 -6.58 6.38
C VAL A 135 -17.07 -5.72 5.22
N PRO A 136 -16.72 -4.42 5.12
CA PRO A 136 -17.44 -3.55 4.20
C PRO A 136 -17.14 -3.92 2.75
N LYS A 137 -18.16 -3.87 1.87
CA LYS A 137 -18.16 -4.56 0.56
C LYS A 137 -16.90 -4.38 -0.30
N HIS A 138 -16.24 -3.22 -0.25
CA HIS A 138 -15.00 -2.91 -0.97
C HIS A 138 -13.81 -3.89 -0.75
N PHE A 139 -13.73 -4.57 0.40
CA PHE A 139 -12.68 -5.56 0.71
C PHE A 139 -12.92 -6.91 0.03
N VAL A 140 -14.17 -7.15 -0.37
CA VAL A 140 -14.75 -8.47 -0.63
C VAL A 140 -15.14 -8.58 -2.10
N ALA A 141 -15.77 -7.52 -2.64
CA ALA A 141 -16.00 -7.31 -4.06
C ALA A 141 -15.47 -5.89 -4.42
N PRO A 142 -14.22 -5.76 -4.91
CA PRO A 142 -13.62 -4.46 -5.20
C PRO A 142 -14.13 -3.83 -6.51
N GLU A 143 -14.88 -4.57 -7.33
CA GLU A 143 -15.46 -4.06 -8.58
C GLU A 143 -16.62 -3.08 -8.30
N GLY A 144 -16.61 -1.93 -8.97
CA GLY A 144 -17.69 -0.93 -8.93
C GLY A 144 -17.74 -0.01 -7.70
N LEU A 145 -16.94 -0.25 -6.65
CA LEU A 145 -17.02 0.48 -5.38
C LEU A 145 -15.99 1.61 -5.19
N ASN A 146 -14.85 1.62 -5.90
CA ASN A 146 -13.86 2.69 -5.74
C ASN A 146 -14.20 3.94 -6.58
N ARG A 147 -15.40 4.48 -6.37
CA ARG A 147 -16.03 5.58 -7.15
C ARG A 147 -15.36 6.96 -6.98
N ALA A 148 -14.16 7.04 -6.42
CA ALA A 148 -13.45 8.25 -6.05
C ALA A 148 -12.13 8.39 -6.83
N CYS A 149 -12.21 8.96 -8.04
CA CYS A 149 -11.14 8.92 -9.04
C CYS A 149 -10.97 10.25 -9.78
N TYR A 150 -9.79 10.43 -10.40
CA TYR A 150 -9.49 11.50 -11.35
C TYR A 150 -9.84 11.07 -12.78
N VAL A 151 -10.14 12.03 -13.65
CA VAL A 151 -10.28 11.79 -15.10
C VAL A 151 -8.93 11.52 -15.78
N GLU A 152 -8.96 10.89 -16.96
CA GLU A 152 -7.77 10.32 -17.63
C GLU A 152 -6.69 11.33 -18.06
N ASP A 153 -7.02 12.61 -18.25
CA ASP A 153 -6.06 13.67 -18.59
C ASP A 153 -5.31 14.25 -17.37
N THR A 154 -5.50 13.66 -16.19
CA THR A 154 -4.82 14.07 -14.95
C THR A 154 -3.47 13.36 -14.79
N TYR A 155 -2.41 14.15 -14.65
CA TYR A 155 -1.06 13.70 -14.35
C TYR A 155 -0.87 13.50 -12.84
N VAL A 156 -0.02 12.55 -12.46
CA VAL A 156 0.50 12.29 -11.11
C VAL A 156 1.99 12.61 -11.08
N LEU A 157 2.49 13.13 -9.96
CA LEU A 157 3.93 13.33 -9.76
C LEU A 157 4.59 12.02 -9.30
N THR A 158 5.49 11.48 -10.12
CA THR A 158 6.27 10.26 -9.84
C THR A 158 7.72 10.58 -9.45
N GLU A 159 8.49 9.58 -9.02
CA GLU A 159 9.95 9.73 -8.84
C GLU A 159 10.68 10.09 -10.14
N ASN A 160 10.05 9.86 -11.30
CA ASN A 160 10.53 10.27 -12.63
C ASN A 160 9.79 11.49 -13.21
N GLY A 161 9.04 12.22 -12.38
CA GLY A 161 8.28 13.42 -12.76
C GLY A 161 6.84 13.16 -13.18
N TRP A 162 6.24 14.10 -13.91
CA TRP A 162 4.81 14.08 -14.24
C TRP A 162 4.47 13.02 -15.31
N LYS A 163 3.55 12.11 -14.96
CA LYS A 163 3.02 11.05 -15.84
C LYS A 163 1.51 10.95 -15.73
N LEU A 164 0.83 10.54 -16.79
CA LEU A 164 -0.57 10.12 -16.69
C LEU A 164 -0.69 8.83 -15.85
N HIS A 165 -1.84 8.60 -15.24
CA HIS A 165 -2.05 7.46 -14.33
C HIS A 165 -1.77 6.08 -14.97
N ASN A 166 -1.95 5.96 -16.30
CA ASN A 166 -1.67 4.77 -17.10
C ASN A 166 -0.21 4.65 -17.59
N GLU A 167 0.62 5.67 -17.41
CA GLU A 167 2.05 5.69 -17.77
C GLU A 167 2.98 5.33 -16.59
N VAL A 168 2.44 5.32 -15.37
CA VAL A 168 3.16 4.91 -14.15
C VAL A 168 3.39 3.41 -14.18
N LYS A 169 4.65 2.98 -14.01
CA LYS A 169 5.02 1.56 -14.06
C LYS A 169 4.80 0.87 -12.73
N GLU A 170 4.60 -0.45 -12.75
CA GLU A 170 4.55 -1.21 -11.50
C GLU A 170 5.87 -1.08 -10.73
N GLY A 171 5.78 -0.75 -9.44
CA GLY A 171 6.94 -0.52 -8.58
C GLY A 171 7.42 0.92 -8.53
N GLU A 172 7.03 1.76 -9.49
CA GLU A 172 7.39 3.19 -9.54
C GLU A 172 6.72 3.96 -8.39
N LYS A 173 7.47 4.84 -7.73
CA LYS A 173 6.99 5.63 -6.61
C LYS A 173 6.28 6.90 -7.07
N ILE A 174 5.26 7.30 -6.32
CA ILE A 174 4.54 8.57 -6.49
C ILE A 174 4.74 9.48 -5.28
N VAL A 175 4.56 10.78 -5.49
CA VAL A 175 4.65 11.78 -4.40
C VAL A 175 3.36 11.79 -3.60
N VAL A 176 3.41 11.13 -2.44
CA VAL A 176 2.36 11.10 -1.43
C VAL A 176 2.39 12.40 -0.63
N TYR A 177 1.23 12.84 -0.15
CA TYR A 177 1.05 14.10 0.56
C TYR A 177 0.36 13.87 1.91
N GLU A 178 0.75 14.61 2.95
CA GLU A 178 0.10 14.60 4.26
C GLU A 178 -0.58 15.96 4.53
N PRO A 179 -1.93 16.04 4.49
CA PRO A 179 -2.66 17.30 4.68
C PRO A 179 -2.34 18.10 5.94
N GLU A 180 -2.14 17.43 7.09
CA GLU A 180 -2.03 18.12 8.38
C GLU A 180 -0.69 18.85 8.54
N SER A 181 0.41 18.17 8.20
CA SER A 181 1.77 18.72 8.26
C SER A 181 2.17 19.46 6.97
N GLY A 182 1.53 19.14 5.84
CA GLY A 182 1.93 19.55 4.50
C GLY A 182 3.11 18.76 3.92
N ARG A 183 3.63 17.73 4.60
CA ARG A 183 4.79 16.92 4.17
C ARG A 183 4.51 16.15 2.87
N ALA A 184 5.57 15.85 2.12
CA ALA A 184 5.49 15.01 0.93
C ALA A 184 6.76 14.21 0.67
N TRP A 185 6.60 12.92 0.35
CA TRP A 185 7.67 11.94 0.15
C TRP A 185 7.36 11.00 -1.04
N LEU A 186 8.33 10.18 -1.44
CA LEU A 186 8.15 9.14 -2.45
C LEU A 186 7.76 7.80 -1.84
N GLU A 187 6.67 7.24 -2.31
CA GLU A 187 6.11 5.97 -1.85
C GLU A 187 5.66 5.11 -3.03
N LYS A 188 5.86 3.79 -2.96
CA LYS A 188 5.25 2.86 -3.93
C LYS A 188 3.74 2.79 -3.62
N PRO A 189 2.84 3.20 -4.52
CA PRO A 189 1.41 3.13 -4.26
C PRO A 189 0.96 1.66 -4.10
N ILE A 190 -0.01 1.44 -3.21
CA ILE A 190 -0.47 0.10 -2.80
C ILE A 190 -1.15 -0.61 -3.99
N LYS A 191 -1.96 0.12 -4.76
CA LYS A 191 -2.66 -0.36 -5.96
C LYS A 191 -3.10 0.83 -6.83
N LEU A 192 -3.10 0.64 -8.15
CA LEU A 192 -3.83 1.50 -9.10
C LEU A 192 -5.22 0.90 -9.36
N TYR A 193 -6.25 1.73 -9.31
CA TYR A 193 -7.59 1.43 -9.77
C TYR A 193 -7.85 2.18 -11.07
N ALA A 194 -8.43 1.50 -12.05
CA ALA A 194 -8.80 2.07 -13.34
C ALA A 194 -10.08 1.38 -13.83
N TYR A 195 -11.06 2.16 -14.29
CA TYR A 195 -12.31 1.64 -14.87
C TYR A 195 -12.94 2.68 -15.79
N ASP A 196 -13.87 2.22 -16.64
CA ASP A 196 -14.66 3.08 -17.52
C ASP A 196 -15.78 3.77 -16.73
N TYR A 197 -15.95 5.06 -16.94
CA TYR A 197 -16.95 5.89 -16.25
C TYR A 197 -17.82 6.63 -17.27
N ASP A 198 -19.08 6.80 -16.91
CA ASP A 198 -20.11 7.47 -17.71
C ASP A 198 -21.11 8.10 -16.71
N GLY A 199 -20.98 9.40 -16.44
CA GLY A 199 -21.67 10.04 -15.32
C GLY A 199 -21.32 11.50 -15.10
N GLU A 200 -21.63 12.03 -13.90
CA GLU A 200 -21.26 13.40 -13.50
C GLU A 200 -19.88 13.41 -12.85
N ILE A 201 -19.06 14.41 -13.20
CA ILE A 201 -17.84 14.78 -12.47
C ILE A 201 -18.01 16.17 -11.84
N ILE A 202 -17.25 16.41 -10.78
CA ILE A 202 -17.09 17.71 -10.15
C ILE A 202 -15.81 18.36 -10.67
N HIS A 203 -15.95 19.52 -11.29
CA HIS A 203 -14.87 20.26 -11.91
C HIS A 203 -14.61 21.57 -11.15
N PHE A 204 -13.43 21.66 -10.52
CA PHE A 204 -12.95 22.84 -9.80
C PHE A 204 -12.10 23.68 -10.75
N VAL A 205 -12.72 24.65 -11.45
CA VAL A 205 -12.13 25.34 -12.60
C VAL A 205 -11.96 26.84 -12.38
N ASP A 206 -10.71 27.29 -12.24
CA ASP A 206 -10.34 28.71 -12.20
C ASP A 206 -8.98 28.93 -12.89
N LYS A 207 -8.54 30.19 -13.03
CA LYS A 207 -7.22 30.53 -13.62
C LYS A 207 -6.05 29.76 -12.99
N ASN A 208 -6.14 29.41 -11.70
CA ASN A 208 -5.07 28.74 -10.94
C ASN A 208 -5.45 27.31 -10.49
N THR A 209 -6.65 26.82 -10.83
CA THR A 209 -7.22 25.57 -10.30
C THR A 209 -7.84 24.77 -11.44
N ASP A 210 -7.61 23.46 -11.45
CA ASP A 210 -8.15 22.52 -12.43
C ASP A 210 -8.07 21.14 -11.79
N ILE A 211 -9.22 20.67 -11.33
CA ILE A 211 -9.37 19.37 -10.68
C ILE A 211 -10.69 18.83 -11.22
N ALA A 212 -10.65 17.75 -11.98
CA ALA A 212 -11.83 17.07 -12.51
C ALA A 212 -11.85 15.66 -11.92
N VAL A 213 -12.86 15.40 -11.09
CA VAL A 213 -12.94 14.18 -10.26
C VAL A 213 -14.38 13.71 -10.14
N THR A 214 -14.59 12.44 -9.82
CA THR A 214 -15.93 11.90 -9.55
C THR A 214 -16.55 12.47 -8.26
N PRO A 215 -17.87 12.37 -8.03
CA PRO A 215 -18.56 13.05 -6.92
C PRO A 215 -18.08 12.59 -5.54
N GLU A 216 -17.79 11.31 -5.39
CA GLU A 216 -17.29 10.65 -4.18
C GLU A 216 -15.83 11.02 -3.84
N HIS A 217 -15.15 11.81 -4.66
CA HIS A 217 -13.72 12.05 -4.54
C HIS A 217 -13.37 12.90 -3.32
N LYS A 218 -12.41 12.43 -2.50
CA LYS A 218 -12.02 13.09 -1.25
C LYS A 218 -11.18 14.35 -1.50
N ILE A 219 -11.75 15.52 -1.21
CA ILE A 219 -11.08 16.82 -1.34
C ILE A 219 -10.61 17.31 0.04
N VAL A 220 -9.37 17.81 0.11
CA VAL A 220 -8.82 18.52 1.28
C VAL A 220 -9.02 20.02 1.16
N TYR A 221 -9.60 20.64 2.19
CA TYR A 221 -9.93 22.07 2.19
C TYR A 221 -9.98 22.68 3.60
N LYS A 222 -9.97 24.01 3.68
CA LYS A 222 -10.50 24.77 4.83
C LYS A 222 -11.69 25.62 4.39
N LYS A 223 -12.60 25.92 5.31
CA LYS A 223 -13.68 26.91 5.10
C LYS A 223 -13.19 28.36 5.34
N ASN A 224 -12.31 28.54 6.33
CA ASN A 224 -11.70 29.82 6.71
C ASN A 224 -10.17 29.67 6.84
N LEU A 225 -9.41 30.76 6.76
CA LEU A 225 -7.93 30.78 6.84
C LEU A 225 -7.40 30.03 8.07
N ASP A 226 -7.91 30.43 9.24
CA ASP A 226 -7.49 29.96 10.57
C ASP A 226 -8.16 28.64 10.98
N GLY A 227 -9.00 28.08 10.10
CA GLY A 227 -9.62 26.78 10.32
C GLY A 227 -8.61 25.63 10.32
N LYS A 228 -9.00 24.49 10.89
CA LYS A 228 -8.30 23.22 10.64
C LYS A 228 -8.51 22.78 9.19
N TRP A 229 -7.65 21.90 8.70
CA TRP A 229 -7.93 21.15 7.48
C TRP A 229 -9.14 20.24 7.72
N LEU A 230 -9.96 20.12 6.68
CA LEU A 230 -11.15 19.27 6.62
C LEU A 230 -11.05 18.42 5.35
N THR A 231 -11.75 17.30 5.35
CA THR A 231 -11.90 16.43 4.17
C THR A 231 -13.36 16.07 3.98
N GLY A 232 -13.84 16.06 2.74
CA GLY A 232 -15.20 15.66 2.38
C GLY A 232 -15.27 15.22 0.91
N HIS A 233 -16.42 14.73 0.47
CA HIS A 233 -16.59 14.34 -0.93
C HIS A 233 -16.72 15.60 -1.81
N ALA A 234 -16.43 15.47 -3.09
CA ALA A 234 -16.40 16.60 -4.02
C ALA A 234 -17.80 17.21 -4.23
N GLU A 235 -18.87 16.41 -4.09
CA GLU A 235 -20.23 16.94 -4.17
C GLU A 235 -20.74 17.66 -2.91
N ASP A 236 -20.36 17.21 -1.70
CA ASP A 236 -20.72 17.86 -0.41
C ASP A 236 -20.32 19.35 -0.35
N ILE A 237 -19.29 19.72 -1.11
CA ILE A 237 -18.64 21.02 -1.08
C ILE A 237 -18.98 21.92 -2.28
N ILE A 238 -19.88 21.48 -3.17
CA ILE A 238 -20.48 22.34 -4.20
C ILE A 238 -21.15 23.54 -3.52
N GLY A 239 -21.05 24.73 -4.12
CA GLY A 239 -21.65 25.94 -3.56
C GLY A 239 -20.94 26.52 -2.32
N SER A 240 -19.94 25.83 -1.76
CA SER A 240 -19.07 26.36 -0.70
C SER A 240 -17.90 27.18 -1.25
N GLN A 241 -17.45 28.17 -0.49
CA GLN A 241 -16.15 28.80 -0.72
C GLN A 241 -15.08 27.99 0.03
N LEU A 242 -13.98 27.68 -0.64
CA LEU A 242 -12.95 26.76 -0.14
C LEU A 242 -11.55 27.38 -0.20
N ILE A 243 -10.68 26.93 0.69
CA ILE A 243 -9.25 27.17 0.66
C ILE A 243 -8.55 25.81 0.55
N LEU A 244 -7.89 25.57 -0.58
CA LEU A 244 -7.15 24.33 -0.87
C LEU A 244 -5.65 24.51 -0.54
N PRO A 245 -4.93 23.41 -0.25
CA PRO A 245 -3.46 23.42 -0.22
C PRO A 245 -2.87 23.80 -1.59
N ASN A 246 -1.71 24.46 -1.58
CA ASN A 246 -1.06 24.97 -2.78
C ASN A 246 0.49 24.88 -2.73
N SER A 247 1.02 24.06 -1.82
CA SER A 247 2.46 23.88 -1.57
C SER A 247 2.69 22.63 -0.72
N MET A 248 3.86 22.01 -0.82
CA MET A 248 4.28 20.90 0.04
C MET A 248 5.65 21.08 0.69
N GLU A 249 5.84 20.41 1.83
CA GLU A 249 7.12 20.25 2.50
C GLU A 249 7.79 18.94 2.07
N TRP A 250 8.43 19.01 0.89
CA TRP A 250 9.18 17.91 0.25
C TRP A 250 10.35 17.39 1.09
N GLU A 251 10.44 16.07 1.19
CA GLU A 251 11.55 15.31 1.74
C GLU A 251 12.43 14.75 0.61
N GLY A 252 13.57 15.42 0.38
CA GLY A 252 14.59 15.01 -0.59
C GLY A 252 15.96 14.81 0.07
N HIS A 253 16.85 14.12 -0.63
CA HIS A 253 18.19 13.75 -0.16
C HIS A 253 19.25 14.81 -0.49
N GLU A 254 20.28 14.95 0.34
CA GLU A 254 21.48 15.73 0.00
C GLU A 254 22.49 14.83 -0.71
N GLU A 255 23.07 15.31 -1.81
CA GLU A 255 24.22 14.70 -2.47
C GLU A 255 25.41 15.65 -2.39
N GLU A 256 26.58 15.21 -1.94
CA GLU A 256 27.75 16.10 -1.82
C GLU A 256 28.45 16.34 -3.17
N TRP A 257 28.42 15.34 -4.07
CA TRP A 257 29.23 15.33 -5.29
C TRP A 257 28.47 14.87 -6.53
N GLU A 258 28.77 15.51 -7.68
CA GLU A 258 28.53 14.94 -8.99
C GLU A 258 29.82 14.35 -9.56
N ILE A 259 29.71 13.28 -10.35
CA ILE A 259 30.85 12.63 -11.01
C ILE A 259 30.59 12.62 -12.52
N ILE A 260 31.32 13.46 -13.24
CA ILE A 260 31.35 13.40 -14.70
C ILE A 260 32.26 12.22 -15.09
N PRO A 261 31.75 11.24 -15.86
CA PRO A 261 32.47 9.99 -16.13
C PRO A 261 33.70 10.22 -17.00
N SER A 262 34.67 9.34 -16.87
CA SER A 262 35.84 9.21 -17.73
C SER A 262 35.45 8.99 -19.19
N ILE A 263 36.35 9.35 -20.12
CA ILE A 263 36.13 9.19 -21.56
C ILE A 263 37.42 8.83 -22.30
N GLU A 264 37.30 7.92 -23.26
CA GLU A 264 38.35 7.61 -24.24
C GLU A 264 38.21 8.56 -25.44
N LEU A 265 39.24 9.36 -25.71
CA LEU A 265 39.30 10.31 -26.82
C LEU A 265 40.24 9.75 -27.90
N LYS A 266 39.70 9.57 -29.12
CA LYS A 266 40.47 9.08 -30.29
C LYS A 266 40.71 10.21 -31.28
N GLU A 267 41.98 10.54 -31.49
CA GLU A 267 42.45 11.46 -32.53
C GLU A 267 43.42 10.73 -33.46
N GLY A 268 42.91 10.24 -34.59
CA GLY A 268 43.67 9.39 -35.51
C GLY A 268 44.14 8.11 -34.82
N PHE A 269 45.46 7.94 -34.70
CA PHE A 269 46.10 6.81 -34.01
C PHE A 269 46.38 7.04 -32.53
N ARG A 270 46.05 8.22 -31.97
CA ARG A 270 46.21 8.51 -30.54
C ARG A 270 44.92 8.25 -29.77
N THR A 271 45.03 7.49 -28.69
CA THR A 271 44.03 7.44 -27.61
C THR A 271 44.54 8.30 -26.44
N GLU A 272 43.75 9.29 -26.03
CA GLU A 272 43.88 10.00 -24.76
C GLU A 272 42.76 9.53 -23.83
N PHE A 273 43.07 9.17 -22.58
CA PHE A 273 42.06 8.83 -21.58
C PHE A 273 41.94 9.97 -20.57
N ARG A 274 40.72 10.45 -20.32
CA ARG A 274 40.42 11.41 -19.26
C ARG A 274 39.71 10.73 -18.12
N GLU A 275 40.19 10.93 -16.90
CA GLU A 275 39.62 10.35 -15.68
C GLU A 275 38.30 11.02 -15.28
N ASN A 276 37.64 10.47 -14.25
CA ASN A 276 36.40 11.00 -13.69
C ASN A 276 36.62 12.40 -13.09
N VAL A 277 35.80 13.38 -13.46
CA VAL A 277 35.84 14.73 -12.86
C VAL A 277 34.81 14.83 -11.75
N LYS A 278 35.28 14.98 -10.51
CA LYS A 278 34.45 15.08 -9.30
C LYS A 278 34.16 16.55 -8.97
N LEU A 279 32.89 16.93 -8.95
CA LEU A 279 32.41 18.30 -8.71
C LEU A 279 31.55 18.37 -7.45
N LYS A 280 31.64 19.45 -6.67
CA LYS A 280 30.66 19.70 -5.60
C LYS A 280 29.27 19.86 -6.20
N MET A 281 28.28 19.16 -5.67
CA MET A 281 26.91 19.16 -6.20
C MET A 281 26.33 20.58 -6.26
N ASP A 282 26.55 21.40 -5.24
CA ASP A 282 26.09 22.80 -5.18
C ASP A 282 26.63 23.66 -6.34
N ASP A 283 27.92 23.53 -6.65
CA ASP A 283 28.58 24.29 -7.71
C ASP A 283 28.21 23.73 -9.10
N PHE A 284 28.03 22.41 -9.19
CA PHE A 284 27.49 21.74 -10.37
C PHE A 284 26.04 22.16 -10.68
N LEU A 285 25.15 22.20 -9.70
CA LEU A 285 23.75 22.66 -9.86
C LEU A 285 23.70 24.15 -10.21
N SER A 286 24.60 24.95 -9.63
CA SER A 286 24.78 26.36 -10.01
C SER A 286 25.16 26.50 -11.48
N PHE A 287 26.06 25.66 -11.99
CA PHE A 287 26.44 25.63 -13.40
C PHE A 287 25.32 25.10 -14.31
N VAL A 288 24.66 23.99 -13.93
CA VAL A 288 23.59 23.35 -14.71
C VAL A 288 22.40 24.28 -14.92
N GLY A 289 22.03 25.11 -13.94
CA GLY A 289 20.94 26.09 -14.15
C GLY A 289 21.25 27.15 -15.21
N ILE A 290 22.51 27.59 -15.32
CA ILE A 290 22.99 28.46 -16.39
C ILE A 290 23.05 27.70 -17.71
N TYR A 291 23.57 26.47 -17.73
CA TYR A 291 23.58 25.63 -18.93
C TYR A 291 22.17 25.40 -19.49
N LEU A 292 21.21 25.07 -18.62
CA LEU A 292 19.82 24.82 -19.00
C LEU A 292 19.13 26.06 -19.57
N SER A 293 19.56 27.24 -19.14
CA SER A 293 19.04 28.52 -19.63
C SER A 293 19.87 29.03 -20.81
N GLU A 294 20.92 29.79 -20.51
CA GLU A 294 21.77 30.59 -21.42
C GLU A 294 22.80 29.75 -22.22
N GLY A 295 22.98 28.47 -21.89
CA GLY A 295 23.93 27.58 -22.55
C GLY A 295 23.43 27.02 -23.90
N GLY A 296 24.31 26.94 -24.89
CA GLY A 296 24.08 26.25 -26.15
C GLY A 296 25.36 25.63 -26.71
N MET A 297 25.26 24.43 -27.26
CA MET A 297 26.39 23.78 -27.95
C MET A 297 26.44 24.19 -29.42
N ASP A 298 27.63 24.23 -29.99
CA ASP A 298 27.83 24.50 -31.41
C ASP A 298 27.18 23.42 -32.30
N THR A 299 26.85 23.75 -33.56
CA THR A 299 26.18 22.83 -34.51
C THR A 299 27.12 21.98 -35.36
N VAL A 300 28.44 22.24 -35.29
CA VAL A 300 29.49 21.54 -36.03
C VAL A 300 30.46 20.86 -35.06
N ASN A 301 30.83 21.56 -33.98
CA ASN A 301 31.70 21.06 -32.91
C ASN A 301 30.91 20.86 -31.60
N HIS A 302 30.25 19.71 -31.47
CA HIS A 302 29.50 19.28 -30.25
C HIS A 302 30.38 19.06 -29.00
N HIS A 303 31.57 19.66 -28.94
CA HIS A 303 32.53 19.63 -27.83
C HIS A 303 32.84 21.03 -27.29
N LEU A 304 32.24 22.06 -27.87
CA LEU A 304 32.22 23.45 -27.42
C LEU A 304 30.84 23.82 -26.87
N LEU A 305 30.79 24.24 -25.61
CA LEU A 305 29.65 24.90 -24.99
C LEU A 305 29.88 26.42 -24.99
N THR A 306 28.96 27.19 -25.56
CA THR A 306 28.91 28.65 -25.37
C THR A 306 27.79 29.02 -24.41
N ILE A 307 28.11 29.82 -23.39
CA ILE A 307 27.14 30.57 -22.57
C ILE A 307 27.20 32.04 -23.03
N ALA A 308 26.06 32.72 -23.10
CA ALA A 308 25.99 34.14 -23.46
C ALA A 308 25.18 34.95 -22.45
N GLN A 309 25.47 36.25 -22.32
CA GLN A 309 24.64 37.18 -21.54
C GLN A 309 24.75 38.59 -22.13
N THR A 310 23.66 39.37 -22.15
CA THR A 310 23.73 40.75 -22.67
C THR A 310 24.50 41.67 -21.72
N LYS A 311 25.33 42.56 -22.28
CA LYS A 311 26.14 43.54 -21.54
C LYS A 311 25.33 44.47 -20.63
N LYS A 312 24.02 44.57 -20.86
CA LYS A 312 23.08 45.33 -20.04
C LYS A 312 22.89 44.77 -18.63
N ASN A 313 23.21 43.49 -18.42
CA ASN A 313 22.97 42.76 -17.17
C ASN A 313 24.27 42.48 -16.40
N VAL A 314 25.01 43.53 -16.01
CA VAL A 314 26.32 43.40 -15.31
C VAL A 314 26.26 42.47 -14.10
N GLU A 315 25.20 42.55 -13.29
CA GLU A 315 25.00 41.67 -12.12
C GLU A 315 24.86 40.17 -12.51
N LYS A 316 24.28 39.86 -13.67
CA LYS A 316 24.24 38.47 -14.18
C LYS A 316 25.62 38.01 -14.63
N ILE A 317 26.38 38.90 -15.28
CA ILE A 317 27.72 38.62 -15.81
C ILE A 317 28.68 38.24 -14.67
N GLU A 318 28.74 39.03 -13.59
CA GLU A 318 29.61 38.69 -12.45
C GLU A 318 29.20 37.38 -11.76
N LYS A 319 27.90 37.07 -11.69
CA LYS A 319 27.43 35.80 -11.13
C LYS A 319 27.81 34.61 -12.02
N ILE A 320 27.71 34.75 -13.35
CA ILE A 320 28.15 33.70 -14.29
C ILE A 320 29.66 33.47 -14.16
N ARG A 321 30.49 34.53 -14.12
CA ARG A 321 31.93 34.42 -13.84
C ARG A 321 32.21 33.71 -12.51
N THR A 322 31.46 34.05 -11.46
CA THR A 322 31.57 33.46 -10.11
C THR A 322 31.15 31.98 -10.06
N ILE A 323 30.28 31.53 -10.98
CA ILE A 323 29.90 30.12 -11.10
C ILE A 323 30.98 29.36 -11.87
N LEU A 324 31.43 29.90 -13.01
CA LEU A 324 32.43 29.27 -13.88
C LEU A 324 33.80 29.15 -13.19
N SER A 325 34.24 30.15 -12.41
CA SER A 325 35.55 30.16 -11.75
C SER A 325 35.74 29.11 -10.65
N LYS A 326 34.66 28.43 -10.23
CA LYS A 326 34.72 27.30 -9.29
C LYS A 326 34.88 25.94 -9.97
N LEU A 327 34.66 25.87 -11.28
CA LEU A 327 34.70 24.61 -12.02
C LEU A 327 36.14 24.29 -12.46
N PRO A 328 36.54 23.02 -12.50
CA PRO A 328 37.86 22.60 -13.00
C PRO A 328 37.96 22.62 -14.53
N PHE A 329 37.15 23.44 -15.21
CA PHE A 329 37.08 23.53 -16.67
C PHE A 329 37.63 24.87 -17.12
N HIS A 330 38.62 24.84 -18.02
CA HIS A 330 39.10 26.05 -18.68
C HIS A 330 37.99 26.62 -19.57
N TYR A 331 37.83 27.94 -19.52
CA TYR A 331 36.90 28.67 -20.36
C TYR A 331 37.57 29.95 -20.92
N HIS A 332 37.14 30.34 -22.11
CA HIS A 332 37.56 31.59 -22.76
C HIS A 332 36.40 32.59 -22.72
N GLU A 333 36.55 33.66 -21.94
CA GLU A 333 35.62 34.80 -21.95
C GLU A 333 35.96 35.76 -23.09
N TYR A 334 34.95 36.24 -23.82
CA TYR A 334 35.11 37.27 -24.83
C TYR A 334 33.86 38.14 -24.97
N GLU A 335 34.05 39.34 -25.52
CA GLU A 335 32.95 40.26 -25.80
C GLU A 335 32.62 40.32 -27.29
N ASP A 336 31.33 40.14 -27.59
CA ASP A 336 30.69 40.46 -28.86
C ASP A 336 30.16 41.91 -28.79
N LYS A 337 29.46 42.40 -29.82
CA LYS A 337 28.90 43.76 -29.84
C LYS A 337 27.96 44.03 -28.65
N ASP A 338 26.99 43.14 -28.42
CA ASP A 338 25.87 43.33 -27.48
C ASP A 338 25.89 42.37 -26.27
N CYS A 339 26.79 41.38 -26.27
CA CYS A 339 26.87 40.31 -25.27
C CYS A 339 28.31 40.03 -24.80
N VAL A 340 28.43 39.55 -23.56
CA VAL A 340 29.59 38.76 -23.08
C VAL A 340 29.30 37.29 -23.39
N ARG A 341 30.33 36.52 -23.72
CA ARG A 341 30.25 35.10 -24.03
C ARG A 341 31.37 34.33 -23.33
N TRP A 342 31.06 33.11 -22.90
CA TRP A 342 32.02 32.17 -22.32
C TRP A 342 32.00 30.89 -23.12
N ASN A 343 33.13 30.54 -23.74
CA ASN A 343 33.34 29.27 -24.41
C ASN A 343 34.00 28.29 -23.44
N VAL A 344 33.36 27.15 -23.19
CA VAL A 344 33.88 26.06 -22.35
C VAL A 344 34.17 24.88 -23.28
N ASP A 345 35.44 24.66 -23.57
CA ASP A 345 35.90 23.58 -24.44
C ASP A 345 36.10 22.29 -23.61
N GLY A 346 35.38 21.24 -23.97
CA GLY A 346 35.46 19.98 -23.24
C GLY A 346 34.54 18.90 -23.76
N LYS A 347 35.07 18.01 -24.60
CA LYS A 347 34.37 16.82 -25.12
C LYS A 347 33.69 16.00 -24.03
N GLN A 348 34.41 15.71 -22.94
CA GLN A 348 33.90 15.00 -21.76
C GLN A 348 32.66 15.67 -21.15
N LEU A 349 32.75 16.98 -20.87
CA LEU A 349 31.68 17.77 -20.29
C LEU A 349 30.48 17.89 -21.24
N CYS A 350 30.72 18.19 -22.52
CA CYS A 350 29.67 18.36 -23.52
C CYS A 350 28.93 17.06 -23.84
N THR A 351 29.63 15.92 -23.89
CA THR A 351 29.00 14.60 -23.99
C THR A 351 28.13 14.33 -22.76
N PHE A 352 28.64 14.54 -21.54
CA PHE A 352 27.86 14.36 -20.31
C PHE A 352 26.61 15.25 -20.27
N LEU A 353 26.75 16.55 -20.58
CA LEU A 353 25.64 17.50 -20.59
C LEU A 353 24.59 17.17 -21.66
N SER A 354 25.00 16.84 -22.89
CA SER A 354 24.07 16.45 -23.95
C SER A 354 23.28 15.19 -23.60
N SER A 355 23.96 14.17 -23.06
CA SER A 355 23.33 12.89 -22.69
C SER A 355 22.40 12.98 -21.49
N ASN A 356 22.67 13.86 -20.51
CA ASN A 356 21.89 13.95 -19.27
C ASN A 356 20.87 15.11 -19.26
N PHE A 357 21.11 16.21 -19.97
CA PHE A 357 20.30 17.42 -19.87
C PHE A 357 19.76 17.91 -21.21
N GLY A 358 20.10 17.26 -22.33
CA GLY A 358 19.74 17.70 -23.67
C GLY A 358 20.58 18.88 -24.17
N GLU A 359 20.80 18.93 -25.49
CA GLU A 359 21.76 19.83 -26.17
C GLU A 359 21.12 21.14 -26.66
N ARG A 360 19.84 21.10 -27.04
CA ARG A 360 19.12 22.17 -27.76
C ARG A 360 17.94 22.66 -26.93
N CYS A 361 17.61 23.95 -27.04
CA CYS A 361 16.56 24.61 -26.24
C CYS A 361 15.19 23.90 -26.20
N TYR A 362 14.87 23.08 -27.20
CA TYR A 362 13.63 22.31 -27.30
C TYR A 362 13.73 20.84 -26.82
N ASN A 363 14.93 20.31 -26.52
CA ASN A 363 15.11 18.97 -25.93
C ASN A 363 15.85 18.98 -24.57
N LYS A 364 16.13 20.18 -24.03
CA LYS A 364 16.64 20.33 -22.66
C LYS A 364 15.66 19.74 -21.63
N HIS A 365 16.18 19.12 -20.57
CA HIS A 365 15.41 18.46 -19.51
C HIS A 365 16.27 18.28 -18.24
N ILE A 366 15.67 17.82 -17.13
CA ILE A 366 16.36 17.63 -15.84
C ILE A 366 16.10 16.19 -15.33
N PRO A 367 17.13 15.33 -15.23
CA PRO A 367 16.98 13.97 -14.73
C PRO A 367 16.41 13.86 -13.31
N SER A 368 15.67 12.77 -13.08
CA SER A 368 15.08 12.37 -11.79
C SER A 368 16.04 12.49 -10.61
N LYS A 369 17.32 12.14 -10.80
CA LYS A 369 18.41 12.29 -9.81
C LYS A 369 18.39 13.68 -9.16
N TYR A 370 18.53 14.72 -9.97
CA TYR A 370 18.63 16.10 -9.49
C TYR A 370 17.28 16.64 -8.99
N LYS A 371 16.17 16.23 -9.60
CA LYS A 371 14.82 16.64 -9.19
C LYS A 371 14.39 16.04 -7.83
N ASN A 372 15.04 14.98 -7.35
CA ASN A 372 14.73 14.33 -6.08
C ASN A 372 15.66 14.76 -4.92
N LEU A 373 16.57 15.71 -5.16
CA LEU A 373 17.44 16.29 -4.14
C LEU A 373 16.66 17.11 -3.09
N SER A 374 17.38 17.54 -2.05
CA SER A 374 16.86 18.33 -0.93
C SER A 374 16.30 19.68 -1.38
N LYS A 375 15.44 20.29 -0.56
CA LYS A 375 14.98 21.67 -0.78
C LYS A 375 16.12 22.68 -0.92
N ARG A 376 17.26 22.46 -0.26
CA ARG A 376 18.43 23.35 -0.29
C ARG A 376 19.11 23.30 -1.66
N GLN A 377 19.33 22.10 -2.19
CA GLN A 377 19.98 21.88 -3.48
C GLN A 377 19.07 22.21 -4.67
N LEU A 378 17.79 21.83 -4.58
CA LEU A 378 16.76 22.29 -5.52
C LEU A 378 16.65 23.81 -5.60
N LYS A 379 16.92 24.53 -4.49
CA LYS A 379 16.89 26.00 -4.45
C LYS A 379 18.06 26.62 -5.21
N ILE A 380 19.25 26.02 -5.15
CA ILE A 380 20.44 26.43 -5.91
C ILE A 380 20.17 26.29 -7.41
N LEU A 381 19.66 25.13 -7.85
CA LEU A 381 19.30 24.89 -9.25
C LEU A 381 18.22 25.87 -9.74
N PHE A 382 17.15 26.07 -8.95
CA PHE A 382 16.08 27.02 -9.24
C PHE A 382 16.61 28.46 -9.36
N ASP A 383 17.44 28.93 -8.42
CA ASP A 383 17.96 30.30 -8.44
C ASP A 383 18.88 30.52 -9.66
N SER A 384 19.64 29.51 -10.06
CA SER A 384 20.47 29.56 -11.26
C SER A 384 19.65 29.57 -12.57
N MET A 385 18.59 28.75 -12.67
CA MET A 385 17.66 28.79 -13.81
C MET A 385 16.91 30.14 -13.88
N ILE A 386 16.54 30.73 -12.73
CA ILE A 386 15.95 32.07 -12.67
C ILE A 386 16.98 33.18 -12.95
N LEU A 387 18.28 32.94 -12.71
CA LEU A 387 19.34 33.86 -13.11
C LEU A 387 19.52 33.92 -14.64
N GLY A 388 19.22 32.83 -15.35
CA GLY A 388 19.09 32.80 -16.81
C GLY A 388 17.74 33.31 -17.31
N ASP A 389 16.84 32.42 -17.75
CA ASP A 389 15.55 32.77 -18.37
C ASP A 389 14.47 33.27 -17.38
N GLY A 390 14.83 33.53 -16.12
CA GLY A 390 13.91 34.08 -15.13
C GLY A 390 13.61 35.57 -15.33
N SER A 391 12.34 35.92 -15.16
CA SER A 391 11.85 37.29 -15.08
C SER A 391 11.11 37.50 -13.76
N ILE A 392 11.50 38.49 -12.97
CA ILE A 392 10.91 38.82 -11.67
C ILE A 392 10.26 40.19 -11.76
N ASP A 393 8.97 40.30 -11.42
CA ASP A 393 8.26 41.58 -11.43
C ASP A 393 8.53 42.42 -10.17
N LYS A 394 8.11 43.69 -10.18
CA LYS A 394 8.24 44.60 -9.02
C LYS A 394 7.47 44.17 -7.75
N LYS A 395 6.70 43.08 -7.81
CA LYS A 395 5.92 42.50 -6.70
C LYS A 395 6.49 41.15 -6.23
N GLY A 396 7.59 40.69 -6.83
CA GLY A 396 8.21 39.40 -6.53
C GLY A 396 7.51 38.19 -7.17
N SER A 397 6.63 38.41 -8.15
CA SER A 397 6.10 37.33 -9.01
C SER A 397 7.23 36.87 -9.93
N ILE A 398 7.50 35.57 -9.99
CA ILE A 398 8.57 35.00 -10.81
C ILE A 398 7.94 34.29 -12.01
N THR A 399 8.52 34.49 -13.20
CA THR A 399 8.13 33.81 -14.43
C THR A 399 9.37 33.19 -15.08
N TYR A 400 9.28 31.92 -15.46
CA TYR A 400 10.30 31.22 -16.25
C TYR A 400 9.75 30.90 -17.65
N TYR A 401 10.61 30.86 -18.66
CA TYR A 401 10.27 30.64 -20.06
C TYR A 401 11.12 29.50 -20.63
N THR A 402 10.56 28.67 -21.51
CA THR A 402 11.34 27.65 -22.23
C THR A 402 10.59 27.13 -23.47
N THR A 403 11.33 26.63 -24.47
CA THR A 403 10.75 25.95 -25.64
C THR A 403 10.74 24.42 -25.53
N SER A 404 11.16 23.86 -24.39
CA SER A 404 11.06 22.44 -24.07
C SER A 404 9.89 22.19 -23.11
N GLU A 405 8.90 21.38 -23.52
CA GLU A 405 7.80 20.96 -22.64
C GLU A 405 8.32 20.18 -21.44
N GLN A 406 9.35 19.35 -21.66
CA GLN A 406 9.94 18.54 -20.60
C GLN A 406 10.59 19.45 -19.55
N LEU A 407 11.37 20.45 -19.97
CA LEU A 407 11.98 21.42 -19.05
C LEU A 407 10.92 22.24 -18.29
N ALA A 408 9.77 22.56 -18.92
CA ALA A 408 8.67 23.24 -18.25
C ALA A 408 8.02 22.36 -17.16
N LYS A 409 7.83 21.06 -17.42
CA LYS A 409 7.32 20.06 -16.46
C LYS A 409 8.33 19.78 -15.34
N ASP A 410 9.61 19.66 -15.66
CA ASP A 410 10.71 19.46 -14.71
C ASP A 410 10.90 20.69 -13.79
N PHE A 411 10.85 21.90 -14.35
CA PHE A 411 10.93 23.12 -13.57
C PHE A 411 9.69 23.30 -12.66
N LEU A 412 8.49 22.96 -13.14
CA LEU A 412 7.28 22.93 -12.31
C LEU A 412 7.45 21.98 -11.10
N GLU A 413 8.00 20.79 -11.33
CA GLU A 413 8.28 19.80 -10.28
C GLU A 413 9.24 20.36 -9.21
N ILE A 414 10.35 20.99 -9.62
CA ILE A 414 11.30 21.65 -8.71
C ILE A 414 10.59 22.74 -7.90
N VAL A 415 9.77 23.57 -8.55
CA VAL A 415 9.05 24.68 -7.89
C VAL A 415 8.06 24.19 -6.83
N VAL A 416 7.32 23.11 -7.09
CA VAL A 416 6.41 22.56 -6.06
C VAL A 416 7.15 21.83 -4.95
N LYS A 417 8.27 21.16 -5.24
CA LYS A 417 9.16 20.58 -4.22
C LYS A 417 9.78 21.64 -3.32
N LEU A 418 10.08 22.84 -3.82
CA LEU A 418 10.48 23.98 -3.00
C LEU A 418 9.38 24.49 -2.04
N GLY A 419 8.13 24.04 -2.18
CA GLY A 419 7.00 24.55 -1.39
C GLY A 419 6.46 25.88 -1.92
N TYR A 420 6.73 26.20 -3.19
CA TYR A 420 6.04 27.27 -3.91
C TYR A 420 4.89 26.68 -4.73
N SER A 421 3.99 27.55 -5.19
CA SER A 421 2.95 27.19 -6.15
C SER A 421 3.35 27.64 -7.55
N ALA A 422 2.93 26.89 -8.56
CA ALA A 422 3.10 27.31 -9.95
C ALA A 422 2.02 26.76 -10.88
N SER A 423 1.94 27.37 -12.06
CA SER A 423 1.19 26.86 -13.20
C SER A 423 1.96 27.07 -14.51
N ILE A 424 1.86 26.08 -15.39
CA ILE A 424 2.33 26.16 -16.77
C ILE A 424 1.23 26.78 -17.62
N SER A 425 1.62 27.73 -18.47
CA SER A 425 0.85 28.20 -19.63
C SER A 425 1.73 28.08 -20.87
N TYR A 426 1.15 28.22 -22.06
CA TYR A 426 1.94 28.28 -23.29
C TYR A 426 1.39 29.30 -24.28
N TYR A 427 2.26 29.77 -25.18
CA TYR A 427 1.91 30.61 -26.31
C TYR A 427 2.27 29.89 -27.62
N GLU A 428 1.38 29.95 -28.60
CA GLU A 428 1.62 29.51 -29.97
C GLU A 428 1.54 30.71 -30.91
N ASP A 429 2.55 30.87 -31.78
CA ASP A 429 2.47 31.84 -32.86
C ASP A 429 1.45 31.36 -33.90
N LYS A 430 0.35 32.11 -34.03
CA LYS A 430 -0.72 31.86 -35.01
C LYS A 430 -0.23 31.86 -36.47
N ARG A 431 1.00 32.30 -36.74
CA ARG A 431 1.64 32.26 -38.07
C ARG A 431 2.57 31.06 -38.26
N GLY A 432 2.76 30.20 -37.26
CA GLY A 432 3.59 28.99 -37.33
C GLY A 432 5.11 29.23 -37.39
N ASN A 433 5.59 30.48 -37.37
CA ASN A 433 7.00 30.81 -37.57
C ASN A 433 7.87 30.58 -36.33
N ARG A 434 7.26 30.23 -35.19
CA ARG A 434 7.93 30.02 -33.91
C ARG A 434 7.39 28.77 -33.23
N ARG A 435 8.28 28.04 -32.55
CA ARG A 435 7.90 26.94 -31.66
C ARG A 435 7.04 27.48 -30.52
N ARG A 436 6.22 26.59 -29.94
CA ARG A 436 5.45 26.87 -28.72
C ARG A 436 6.40 27.30 -27.60
N ASP A 437 6.05 28.40 -26.94
CA ASP A 437 6.79 28.96 -25.79
C ASP A 437 6.03 28.62 -24.50
N TYR A 438 6.67 27.91 -23.58
CA TYR A 438 6.09 27.47 -22.31
C TYR A 438 6.49 28.46 -21.22
N ARG A 439 5.49 29.00 -20.52
CA ARG A 439 5.63 30.07 -19.56
C ARG A 439 5.10 29.63 -18.20
N ILE A 440 6.01 29.46 -17.25
CA ILE A 440 5.74 28.94 -15.92
C ILE A 440 5.63 30.12 -14.96
N PHE A 441 4.43 30.34 -14.40
CA PHE A 441 4.21 31.37 -13.39
C PHE A 441 4.43 30.77 -11.99
N VAL A 442 5.27 31.41 -11.18
CA VAL A 442 5.64 30.96 -9.84
C VAL A 442 5.17 31.95 -8.78
N SER A 443 4.52 31.46 -7.73
CA SER A 443 4.00 32.27 -6.62
C SER A 443 4.21 31.60 -5.27
N LYS A 444 4.72 32.35 -4.29
CA LYS A 444 5.01 31.89 -2.91
C LYS A 444 3.75 31.72 -2.03
N ARG A 445 2.55 31.62 -2.62
CA ARG A 445 1.27 31.51 -1.92
C ARG A 445 0.96 30.05 -1.56
N LYS A 446 1.17 29.67 -0.29
CA LYS A 446 0.90 28.31 0.22
C LYS A 446 -0.58 27.88 0.20
N LEU A 447 -1.52 28.80 -0.01
CA LEU A 447 -2.97 28.54 -0.02
C LEU A 447 -3.64 29.03 -1.32
N LYS A 448 -4.65 28.27 -1.78
CA LYS A 448 -5.39 28.48 -3.04
C LYS A 448 -6.88 28.64 -2.75
N TYR A 449 -7.42 29.82 -3.01
CA TYR A 449 -8.85 30.11 -2.83
C TYR A 449 -9.65 29.62 -4.04
N VAL A 450 -10.75 28.90 -3.80
CA VAL A 450 -11.74 28.53 -4.82
C VAL A 450 -13.10 29.10 -4.41
N PRO A 451 -13.64 30.09 -5.14
CA PRO A 451 -14.96 30.64 -4.84
C PRO A 451 -16.06 29.70 -5.37
N LYS A 452 -17.22 29.73 -4.71
CA LYS A 452 -18.31 28.76 -4.90
C LYS A 452 -18.83 28.57 -6.33
N ASN A 453 -18.67 29.58 -7.18
CA ASN A 453 -19.09 29.55 -8.59
C ASN A 453 -18.03 28.96 -9.53
N ARG A 454 -16.98 28.34 -8.99
CA ARG A 454 -15.91 27.63 -9.72
C ARG A 454 -15.90 26.13 -9.45
N ILE A 455 -16.93 25.62 -8.80
CA ILE A 455 -17.17 24.20 -8.55
C ILE A 455 -18.45 23.87 -9.32
N VAL A 456 -18.32 23.11 -10.41
CA VAL A 456 -19.44 22.82 -11.31
C VAL A 456 -19.59 21.31 -11.52
N LYS A 457 -20.81 20.87 -11.84
CA LYS A 457 -21.08 19.51 -12.34
C LYS A 457 -20.98 19.52 -13.86
N GLU A 458 -20.21 18.58 -14.41
CA GLU A 458 -20.04 18.35 -15.85
C GLU A 458 -20.25 16.86 -16.15
N HIS A 459 -20.75 16.52 -17.33
CA HIS A 459 -20.86 15.12 -17.73
C HIS A 459 -19.55 14.63 -18.37
N TYR A 460 -19.04 13.48 -17.92
CA TYR A 460 -17.83 12.87 -18.43
C TYR A 460 -18.04 11.40 -18.75
N LYS A 461 -17.47 10.99 -19.89
CA LYS A 461 -17.45 9.62 -20.39
C LYS A 461 -16.04 9.30 -20.90
N GLY A 462 -15.37 8.37 -20.23
CA GLY A 462 -13.95 8.06 -20.45
C GLY A 462 -13.42 7.22 -19.29
N LYS A 463 -12.10 7.00 -19.20
CA LYS A 463 -11.53 6.26 -18.05
C LYS A 463 -11.35 7.18 -16.85
N VAL A 464 -11.46 6.60 -15.66
CA VAL A 464 -11.10 7.26 -14.40
C VAL A 464 -10.10 6.40 -13.63
N TYR A 465 -9.19 7.08 -12.93
CA TYR A 465 -8.03 6.46 -12.30
C TYR A 465 -7.85 6.93 -10.86
N CYS A 466 -7.32 6.06 -10.00
CA CYS A 466 -6.90 6.44 -8.66
C CYS A 466 -5.86 5.50 -8.06
N PHE A 467 -4.78 6.05 -7.51
CA PHE A 467 -3.85 5.30 -6.65
C PHE A 467 -4.35 5.19 -5.21
N SER A 468 -4.01 4.08 -4.56
CA SER A 468 -4.06 3.90 -3.11
C SER A 468 -2.70 4.23 -2.48
N THR A 469 -2.68 5.03 -1.41
CA THR A 469 -1.47 5.57 -0.75
C THR A 469 -1.65 5.57 0.77
N SER A 470 -0.56 5.64 1.55
CA SER A 470 -0.55 5.53 3.02
C SER A 470 -1.25 6.66 3.78
N THR A 471 -1.52 7.80 3.15
CA THR A 471 -2.27 8.94 3.71
C THR A 471 -3.66 9.11 3.12
N GLY A 472 -3.93 8.45 1.99
CA GLY A 472 -5.07 8.74 1.14
C GLY A 472 -4.95 10.05 0.34
N PHE A 473 -3.77 10.65 0.16
CA PHE A 473 -3.54 11.85 -0.67
C PHE A 473 -2.25 11.77 -1.49
N TYR A 474 -2.22 12.44 -2.65
CA TYR A 474 -1.03 12.59 -3.51
C TYR A 474 -1.07 13.87 -4.37
N VAL A 475 0.03 14.15 -5.06
CA VAL A 475 0.21 15.34 -5.90
C VAL A 475 -0.21 15.06 -7.35
N THR A 476 -1.12 15.88 -7.88
CA THR A 476 -1.64 15.78 -9.24
C THR A 476 -1.52 17.09 -10.02
N MET A 477 -1.59 17.02 -11.34
CA MET A 477 -1.61 18.18 -12.24
C MET A 477 -2.61 17.96 -13.37
N ARG A 478 -3.45 18.96 -13.65
CA ARG A 478 -4.30 19.02 -14.83
C ARG A 478 -4.16 20.40 -15.49
N ASN A 479 -4.13 20.44 -16.82
CA ASN A 479 -3.97 21.67 -17.63
C ASN A 479 -2.86 22.61 -17.09
N GLY A 480 -1.71 22.04 -16.73
CA GLY A 480 -0.55 22.79 -16.21
C GLY A 480 -0.69 23.33 -14.79
N LYS A 481 -1.77 23.08 -14.06
CA LYS A 481 -2.00 23.58 -12.69
C LYS A 481 -1.92 22.42 -11.69
N VAL A 482 -1.17 22.60 -10.60
CA VAL A 482 -0.95 21.56 -9.59
C VAL A 482 -2.01 21.57 -8.49
N ALA A 483 -2.37 20.39 -8.00
CA ALA A 483 -3.26 20.15 -6.87
C ALA A 483 -2.68 19.09 -5.92
N TYR A 484 -3.14 19.11 -4.67
CA TYR A 484 -2.78 18.17 -3.62
C TYR A 484 -4.12 17.65 -3.07
N GLN A 485 -4.53 16.46 -3.48
CA GLN A 485 -5.90 15.96 -3.31
C GLN A 485 -5.93 14.46 -3.04
N GLY A 486 -7.11 13.94 -2.70
CA GLY A 486 -7.26 12.66 -2.04
C GLY A 486 -7.37 11.43 -2.94
N ASN A 487 -7.68 10.33 -2.28
CA ASN A 487 -8.25 9.09 -2.77
C ASN A 487 -9.13 8.48 -1.66
N THR A 488 -9.92 7.46 -2.00
CA THR A 488 -10.84 6.78 -1.05
C THR A 488 -10.49 5.29 -0.92
N ALA A 489 -9.20 4.96 -0.88
CA ALA A 489 -8.75 3.58 -0.68
C ALA A 489 -8.56 3.18 0.80
N GLN A 490 -8.43 4.15 1.71
CA GLN A 490 -7.94 3.93 3.08
C GLN A 490 -9.01 3.99 4.19
N MET A 491 -9.96 4.93 4.11
CA MET A 491 -10.92 5.19 5.22
C MET A 491 -11.71 3.96 5.66
N VAL A 492 -12.06 3.08 4.72
CA VAL A 492 -12.89 1.91 4.99
C VAL A 492 -12.06 0.76 5.61
N GLN A 493 -10.73 0.80 5.49
CA GLN A 493 -9.84 -0.08 6.26
C GLN A 493 -9.74 0.37 7.72
N GLU A 494 -9.50 1.66 7.96
CA GLU A 494 -9.30 2.21 9.30
C GLU A 494 -10.58 2.13 10.14
N ALA A 495 -11.73 2.48 9.55
CA ALA A 495 -13.04 2.30 10.19
C ALA A 495 -13.31 0.82 10.54
N TYR A 496 -12.97 -0.12 9.64
CA TYR A 496 -13.09 -1.56 9.90
C TYR A 496 -12.14 -2.03 11.01
N PHE A 497 -10.89 -1.57 11.06
CA PHE A 497 -9.97 -1.92 12.14
C PHE A 497 -10.44 -1.39 13.50
N THR A 498 -10.94 -0.15 13.57
CA THR A 498 -11.54 0.42 14.78
C THR A 498 -12.77 -0.39 15.23
N PHE A 499 -13.63 -0.80 14.29
CA PHE A 499 -14.80 -1.63 14.56
C PHE A 499 -14.43 -3.04 15.05
N ILE A 500 -13.49 -3.72 14.39
CA ILE A 500 -13.00 -5.04 14.80
C ILE A 500 -12.35 -4.98 16.19
N GLN A 501 -11.61 -3.92 16.51
CA GLN A 501 -11.05 -3.75 17.85
C GLN A 501 -12.15 -3.47 18.90
N SER A 502 -13.22 -2.76 18.54
CA SER A 502 -14.41 -2.58 19.40
C SER A 502 -15.09 -3.92 19.71
N ILE A 503 -15.33 -4.77 18.71
CA ILE A 503 -15.86 -6.12 18.90
C ILE A 503 -14.94 -6.97 19.79
N ARG A 504 -13.63 -6.98 19.52
CA ARG A 504 -12.64 -7.72 20.32
C ARG A 504 -12.65 -7.30 21.79
N ASN A 505 -12.71 -5.99 22.05
CA ASN A 505 -12.79 -5.45 23.41
C ASN A 505 -14.12 -5.86 24.09
N SER A 506 -15.24 -5.85 23.36
CA SER A 506 -16.55 -6.26 23.87
C SER A 506 -16.60 -7.75 24.22
N ILE A 507 -16.13 -8.62 23.32
CA ILE A 507 -16.05 -10.07 23.55
C ILE A 507 -15.08 -10.39 24.69
N ALA A 508 -13.92 -9.73 24.75
CA ALA A 508 -12.99 -9.86 25.86
C ALA A 508 -13.66 -9.48 27.20
N SER A 509 -14.30 -8.31 27.27
CA SER A 509 -15.01 -7.85 28.47
C SER A 509 -16.10 -8.85 28.92
N GLN A 510 -16.86 -9.45 27.99
CA GLN A 510 -17.88 -10.45 28.32
C GLN A 510 -17.28 -11.78 28.82
N LEU A 511 -16.17 -12.22 28.24
CA LEU A 511 -15.52 -13.47 28.67
C LEU A 511 -14.76 -13.29 30.00
N GLU A 512 -14.05 -12.16 30.15
CA GLU A 512 -13.25 -11.82 31.33
C GLU A 512 -14.11 -11.42 32.54
N GLN A 513 -15.09 -10.54 32.38
CA GLN A 513 -15.82 -9.93 33.51
C GLN A 513 -17.18 -10.59 33.78
N ASP A 514 -17.79 -11.21 32.76
CA ASP A 514 -19.11 -11.82 32.88
C ASP A 514 -19.06 -13.35 32.96
N LEU A 515 -18.32 -14.04 32.08
CA LEU A 515 -18.34 -15.51 32.01
C LEU A 515 -17.35 -16.16 32.99
N PHE A 516 -16.08 -15.73 32.97
CA PHE A 516 -15.04 -16.32 33.81
C PHE A 516 -15.38 -16.28 35.32
N PRO A 517 -15.89 -15.17 35.91
CA PRO A 517 -16.27 -15.16 37.31
C PRO A 517 -17.44 -16.10 37.60
N LYS A 518 -18.43 -16.23 36.70
CA LYS A 518 -19.55 -17.18 36.87
C LYS A 518 -19.07 -18.63 36.84
N ILE A 519 -18.09 -18.96 36.00
CA ILE A 519 -17.43 -20.27 36.01
C ILE A 519 -16.67 -20.47 37.33
N MET A 520 -15.87 -19.50 37.77
CA MET A 520 -15.10 -19.60 39.01
C MET A 520 -16.00 -19.77 40.24
N TYR A 521 -17.06 -18.96 40.40
CA TYR A 521 -18.05 -19.12 41.48
C TYR A 521 -18.79 -20.46 41.41
N SER A 522 -19.08 -20.97 40.20
CA SER A 522 -19.70 -22.31 40.01
C SER A 522 -18.79 -23.47 40.41
N LEU A 523 -17.46 -23.32 40.27
CA LEU A 523 -16.47 -24.35 40.59
C LEU A 523 -15.96 -24.27 42.05
N TYR A 524 -15.84 -23.06 42.61
CA TYR A 524 -15.12 -22.81 43.87
C TYR A 524 -15.94 -22.04 44.93
N GLY A 525 -17.19 -21.68 44.65
CA GLY A 525 -18.04 -20.92 45.57
C GLY A 525 -17.41 -19.60 46.01
N GLU A 526 -17.57 -19.21 47.28
CA GLU A 526 -16.96 -17.99 47.84
C GLU A 526 -15.42 -17.93 47.70
N MET A 527 -14.74 -19.09 47.62
CA MET A 527 -13.30 -19.15 47.45
C MET A 527 -12.86 -18.65 46.06
N ALA A 528 -13.76 -18.65 45.08
CA ALA A 528 -13.55 -18.03 43.78
C ALA A 528 -13.15 -16.56 43.89
N LYS A 529 -13.74 -15.82 44.83
CA LYS A 529 -13.43 -14.41 45.03
C LYS A 529 -11.99 -14.22 45.48
N VAL A 530 -11.55 -14.96 46.50
CA VAL A 530 -10.18 -14.91 47.01
C VAL A 530 -9.17 -15.23 45.90
N LEU A 531 -9.44 -16.25 45.09
CA LEU A 531 -8.58 -16.62 43.96
C LEU A 531 -8.52 -15.54 42.87
N MET A 532 -9.64 -14.86 42.57
CA MET A 532 -9.66 -13.76 41.59
C MET A 532 -9.06 -12.46 42.15
N ASP A 533 -9.16 -12.21 43.46
CA ASP A 533 -8.53 -11.07 44.13
C ASP A 533 -6.99 -11.27 44.27
N GLU A 534 -6.51 -12.51 44.42
CA GLU A 534 -5.09 -12.86 44.56
C GLU A 534 -4.35 -13.05 43.21
N PHE A 535 -4.96 -13.76 42.25
CA PHE A 535 -4.35 -14.09 40.95
C PHE A 535 -4.88 -13.28 39.77
N GLY A 536 -5.92 -12.47 39.99
CA GLY A 536 -6.58 -11.68 38.94
C GLY A 536 -7.49 -12.51 38.02
N VAL A 537 -7.98 -11.83 36.98
CA VAL A 537 -8.76 -12.43 35.89
C VAL A 537 -7.85 -12.61 34.65
N PRO A 538 -7.80 -13.80 34.02
CA PRO A 538 -7.04 -14.03 32.80
C PRO A 538 -7.55 -13.16 31.65
N LYS A 539 -6.66 -12.44 30.97
CA LYS A 539 -7.01 -11.54 29.86
C LYS A 539 -6.85 -12.19 28.49
N ILE A 540 -7.74 -11.86 27.55
CA ILE A 540 -7.73 -12.44 26.20
C ILE A 540 -6.73 -11.72 25.30
N VAL A 541 -5.62 -12.40 25.01
CA VAL A 541 -4.59 -11.94 24.07
C VAL A 541 -4.99 -12.25 22.63
N TRP A 542 -5.56 -11.26 21.95
CA TRP A 542 -5.88 -11.36 20.53
C TRP A 542 -4.62 -11.25 19.65
N LYS A 543 -4.49 -12.10 18.62
CA LYS A 543 -3.50 -11.86 17.54
C LYS A 543 -3.74 -10.49 16.91
N PRO A 544 -2.72 -9.64 16.67
CA PRO A 544 -2.91 -8.29 16.16
C PRO A 544 -3.60 -8.31 14.78
N VAL A 545 -4.46 -7.32 14.50
CA VAL A 545 -5.23 -7.26 13.23
C VAL A 545 -4.33 -6.93 12.03
N ARG A 546 -3.18 -6.30 12.30
CA ARG A 546 -2.13 -5.95 11.34
C ARG A 546 -0.79 -6.38 11.92
N GLU A 547 0.07 -6.99 11.12
CA GLU A 547 1.48 -7.10 11.48
C GLU A 547 2.14 -5.74 11.29
N GLU A 548 2.52 -5.12 12.41
CA GLU A 548 3.31 -3.89 12.39
C GLU A 548 4.68 -4.14 11.77
N SER A 549 5.18 -3.15 11.01
CA SER A 549 6.52 -3.26 10.41
C SER A 549 7.59 -3.38 11.50
N PHE A 550 8.71 -4.03 11.19
CA PHE A 550 9.84 -4.16 12.12
C PHE A 550 10.28 -2.79 12.68
N ALA A 551 10.39 -1.78 11.82
CA ALA A 551 10.73 -0.40 12.20
C ALA A 551 9.69 0.26 13.13
N SER A 552 8.40 -0.09 13.00
CA SER A 552 7.32 0.41 13.87
C SER A 552 7.38 -0.19 15.28
N LYS A 553 7.73 -1.48 15.39
CA LYS A 553 7.80 -2.21 16.66
C LYS A 553 9.00 -1.81 17.53
N VAL A 554 10.14 -1.51 16.90
CA VAL A 554 11.43 -1.27 17.58
C VAL A 554 11.36 -0.21 18.69
N PRO A 555 10.78 1.00 18.52
CA PRO A 555 10.74 2.00 19.58
C PRO A 555 9.92 1.56 20.81
N LEU A 556 8.80 0.87 20.60
CA LEU A 556 7.94 0.36 21.68
C LEU A 556 8.66 -0.73 22.47
N ILE A 557 9.25 -1.70 21.78
CA ILE A 557 9.95 -2.84 22.39
C ILE A 557 11.23 -2.38 23.12
N ILE A 558 11.97 -1.40 22.57
CA ILE A 558 13.10 -0.76 23.27
C ILE A 558 12.64 -0.10 24.57
N ASN A 559 11.50 0.60 24.56
CA ASN A 559 10.98 1.24 25.77
C ASN A 559 10.50 0.21 26.81
N LEU A 560 9.76 -0.83 26.41
CA LEU A 560 9.33 -1.90 27.31
C LEU A 560 10.53 -2.61 27.97
N LYS A 561 11.59 -2.89 27.19
CA LYS A 561 12.83 -3.47 27.72
C LYS A 561 13.58 -2.49 28.64
N LYS A 562 13.67 -1.21 28.29
CA LYS A 562 14.27 -0.16 29.16
C LYS A 562 13.51 0.04 30.48
N SER A 563 12.19 -0.21 30.48
CA SER A 563 11.35 -0.20 31.67
C SER A 563 11.37 -1.52 32.46
N GLY A 564 12.12 -2.54 32.02
CA GLY A 564 12.18 -3.85 32.68
C GLY A 564 10.87 -4.66 32.61
N ILE A 565 9.98 -4.33 31.66
CA ILE A 565 8.67 -4.98 31.51
C ILE A 565 8.77 -6.28 30.69
N ILE A 566 9.80 -6.40 29.84
CA ILE A 566 10.11 -7.59 29.04
C ILE A 566 11.61 -7.87 29.02
N ASP A 567 11.99 -9.13 28.90
CA ASP A 567 13.40 -9.56 28.85
C ASP A 567 14.04 -9.45 27.44
N THR A 568 15.27 -9.94 27.30
CA THR A 568 16.02 -9.92 26.02
C THR A 568 15.44 -10.86 24.96
N ASN A 569 14.96 -12.02 25.36
CA ASN A 569 14.44 -13.08 24.49
C ASN A 569 12.97 -12.86 24.14
N GLU A 570 12.17 -12.32 25.06
CA GLU A 570 10.84 -11.78 24.77
C GLU A 570 10.92 -10.63 23.75
N ALA A 571 11.78 -9.63 23.99
CA ALA A 571 11.97 -8.51 23.08
C ALA A 571 12.42 -8.95 21.67
N ARG A 572 13.28 -9.98 21.58
CA ARG A 572 13.67 -10.59 20.31
C ARG A 572 12.49 -11.30 19.63
N THR A 573 11.75 -12.11 20.39
CA THR A 573 10.58 -12.84 19.88
C THR A 573 9.49 -11.91 19.36
N MET A 574 9.21 -10.80 20.06
CA MET A 574 8.25 -9.76 19.61
C MET A 574 8.70 -9.05 18.31
N LEU A 575 10.02 -8.95 18.08
CA LEU A 575 10.62 -8.47 16.83
C LEU A 575 10.67 -9.54 15.72
N GLY A 576 10.24 -10.78 15.98
CA GLY A 576 10.34 -11.90 15.02
C GLY A 576 11.74 -12.52 14.92
N LEU A 577 12.63 -12.19 15.85
CA LEU A 577 13.98 -12.76 15.95
C LEU A 577 13.96 -13.97 16.89
N LYS A 578 14.75 -15.00 16.59
CA LYS A 578 14.96 -16.12 17.54
C LYS A 578 15.48 -15.58 18.89
N PRO A 579 15.10 -16.17 20.03
CA PRO A 579 15.82 -16.01 21.30
C PRO A 579 17.34 -16.14 21.12
N LYS A 580 18.11 -15.52 22.01
CA LYS A 580 19.46 -16.01 22.30
C LYS A 580 19.30 -17.29 23.12
N GLU A 581 19.92 -18.37 22.66
CA GLU A 581 20.24 -19.49 23.53
C GLU A 581 21.28 -18.99 24.56
N GLU A 582 21.09 -19.35 25.83
CA GLU A 582 21.99 -18.98 26.90
C GLU A 582 23.18 -19.94 26.87
N TYR A 583 24.30 -19.45 26.35
CA TYR A 583 25.61 -20.04 26.59
C TYR A 583 26.09 -19.53 27.94
N GLU A 584 26.40 -20.45 28.86
CA GLU A 584 27.20 -20.17 30.04
C GLU A 584 28.64 -19.90 29.58
N GLU A 585 28.96 -18.64 29.30
CA GLU A 585 30.33 -18.19 29.05
C GLU A 585 31.00 -17.88 30.40
N GLU A 586 32.04 -18.65 30.76
CA GLU A 586 32.95 -18.32 31.85
C GLU A 586 33.68 -17.00 31.55
N GLU A 587 34.04 -16.23 32.58
CA GLU A 587 34.59 -14.88 32.42
C GLU A 587 36.01 -14.88 31.82
N GLU A 588 36.16 -14.46 30.55
CA GLU A 588 37.44 -13.96 30.02
C GLU A 588 37.28 -12.55 29.42
N GLU A 589 38.15 -11.63 29.84
CA GLU A 589 38.21 -10.25 29.34
C GLU A 589 38.94 -10.20 27.99
N GLY A 590 38.29 -9.71 26.93
CA GLY A 590 38.90 -9.62 25.59
C GLY A 590 38.33 -8.50 24.72
N GLU A 591 39.20 -7.69 24.12
CA GLU A 591 38.81 -6.54 23.28
C GLU A 591 38.61 -6.89 21.79
N GLY A 592 37.49 -6.43 21.23
CA GLY A 592 37.42 -5.96 19.84
C GLY A 592 36.87 -6.91 18.76
N GLY A 593 36.41 -6.29 17.65
CA GLY A 593 36.14 -6.98 16.37
C GLY A 593 34.69 -7.42 16.13
N MET A 594 33.90 -6.59 15.44
CA MET A 594 32.72 -7.07 14.71
C MET A 594 33.11 -7.38 13.25
N GLU A 595 33.21 -8.67 12.91
CA GLU A 595 33.10 -9.15 11.52
C GLU A 595 31.94 -10.15 11.39
N LEU A 596 31.31 -10.19 10.22
CA LEU A 596 30.11 -11.00 9.94
C LEU A 596 30.39 -12.05 8.85
N PRO A 597 30.40 -13.35 9.18
CA PRO A 597 30.42 -14.43 8.19
C PRO A 597 29.03 -14.72 7.58
N LEU A 598 29.02 -15.25 6.36
CA LEU A 598 27.81 -15.61 5.59
C LEU A 598 27.39 -17.09 5.83
N PRO A 599 26.12 -17.46 5.57
CA PRO A 599 25.59 -18.80 5.87
C PRO A 599 25.76 -19.84 4.73
N PRO A 600 25.88 -21.14 5.06
CA PRO A 600 25.66 -22.27 4.13
C PRO A 600 24.37 -23.09 4.43
N HIS A 601 24.08 -24.09 3.59
CA HIS A 601 22.79 -24.81 3.47
C HIS A 601 22.77 -26.26 3.99
N GLY A 602 21.56 -26.81 4.27
CA GLY A 602 21.23 -28.26 4.25
C GLY A 602 21.35 -29.01 5.59
N GLU A 603 20.70 -30.17 5.84
CA GLU A 603 19.61 -30.90 5.13
C GLU A 603 18.63 -31.62 6.13
N LYS A 604 18.13 -32.85 5.86
CA LYS A 604 16.85 -33.43 6.39
C LYS A 604 16.98 -34.50 7.52
N PRO A 605 15.88 -34.80 8.26
CA PRO A 605 15.81 -35.79 9.37
C PRO A 605 15.28 -37.19 8.95
N PRO A 606 15.44 -38.23 9.82
CA PRO A 606 14.29 -39.06 10.33
C PRO A 606 14.58 -39.70 11.75
N PRO A 607 13.89 -40.77 12.25
CA PRO A 607 12.45 -41.06 12.49
C PRO A 607 12.12 -41.50 13.97
N SER A 608 11.00 -42.22 14.19
CA SER A 608 10.52 -42.87 15.45
C SER A 608 9.82 -44.23 15.10
N PRO A 609 9.11 -45.03 15.97
CA PRO A 609 8.78 -45.01 17.41
C PRO A 609 9.23 -46.38 18.09
N PRO A 610 8.47 -47.27 18.82
CA PRO A 610 7.22 -47.23 19.63
C PRO A 610 7.21 -47.68 21.15
N PRO A 611 6.79 -48.90 21.65
CA PRO A 611 5.78 -48.95 22.74
C PRO A 611 5.92 -49.96 23.94
N THR A 612 4.82 -50.10 24.74
CA THR A 612 4.39 -51.19 25.69
C THR A 612 5.01 -51.28 27.12
N GLU A 613 4.32 -51.68 28.22
CA GLU A 613 2.87 -51.71 28.62
C GLU A 613 2.66 -52.09 30.13
N LYS A 614 1.45 -51.86 30.69
CA LYS A 614 0.77 -52.52 31.86
C LYS A 614 1.32 -52.43 33.32
N GLY A 615 0.39 -52.41 34.31
CA GLY A 615 0.65 -52.70 35.74
C GLY A 615 -0.38 -52.14 36.77
N THR A 616 -1.14 -52.99 37.47
CA THR A 616 -2.14 -52.71 38.54
C THR A 616 -2.32 -53.96 39.44
N PRO A 617 -3.11 -54.01 40.55
CA PRO A 617 -3.54 -53.01 41.57
C PRO A 617 -3.30 -53.53 43.04
N GLU A 618 -3.90 -52.90 44.08
CA GLU A 618 -4.70 -53.52 45.20
C GLU A 618 -4.73 -52.72 46.54
N ALA A 619 -5.61 -53.13 47.49
CA ALA A 619 -5.96 -52.57 48.81
C ALA A 619 -6.36 -53.76 49.76
N PRO A 620 -7.08 -53.68 50.92
CA PRO A 620 -7.70 -52.57 51.70
C PRO A 620 -7.57 -52.70 53.26
N ALA A 621 -8.47 -52.06 54.04
CA ALA A 621 -8.78 -52.25 55.49
C ALA A 621 -7.68 -51.88 56.53
N GLU A 622 -7.88 -51.56 57.82
CA GLU A 622 -8.99 -51.12 58.72
C GLU A 622 -8.33 -50.52 60.01
N GLY A 623 -8.97 -49.93 61.05
CA GLY A 623 -10.38 -49.62 61.38
C GLY A 623 -10.51 -49.28 62.90
N GLY A 624 -11.49 -48.45 63.33
CA GLY A 624 -11.80 -48.18 64.77
C GLY A 624 -11.97 -46.70 65.20
N GLY A 625 -12.92 -46.43 66.12
CA GLY A 625 -13.09 -45.18 66.89
C GLY A 625 -12.79 -45.40 68.39
N GLU A 626 -13.07 -44.51 69.35
CA GLU A 626 -13.71 -43.17 69.41
C GLU A 626 -13.07 -42.35 70.57
N GLY A 627 -13.22 -41.01 70.61
CA GLY A 627 -12.92 -40.24 71.83
C GLY A 627 -12.79 -38.71 71.70
N ALA A 628 -13.60 -37.97 72.48
CA ALA A 628 -13.48 -36.54 72.89
C ALA A 628 -12.64 -35.57 72.01
N ARG A 629 -13.24 -34.66 71.22
CA ARG A 629 -13.62 -33.27 71.65
C ARG A 629 -12.66 -32.72 72.74
N THR A 630 -11.73 -31.80 72.46
CA THR A 630 -12.00 -30.33 72.53
C THR A 630 -10.96 -29.40 71.83
N GLU A 631 -10.27 -29.78 70.75
CA GLU A 631 -9.18 -28.93 70.17
C GLU A 631 -9.41 -28.37 68.73
N GLU A 632 -10.48 -28.77 68.02
CA GLU A 632 -10.58 -28.59 66.56
C GLU A 632 -10.68 -27.13 66.02
N LYS A 633 -10.86 -26.10 66.87
CA LYS A 633 -11.11 -24.72 66.39
C LYS A 633 -9.88 -23.91 65.99
N GLU A 634 -8.68 -24.24 66.47
CA GLU A 634 -7.44 -23.57 66.00
C GLU A 634 -6.75 -24.38 64.89
N GLU A 635 -6.79 -25.72 64.96
CA GLU A 635 -6.30 -26.57 63.87
C GLU A 635 -7.03 -26.31 62.54
N GLY A 636 -8.35 -26.08 62.57
CA GLY A 636 -9.14 -25.84 61.36
C GLY A 636 -8.73 -24.58 60.58
N GLY A 637 -8.09 -23.61 61.24
CA GLY A 637 -7.47 -22.44 60.59
C GLY A 637 -6.19 -22.85 59.87
N LYS A 638 -5.21 -23.37 60.62
CA LYS A 638 -3.90 -23.79 60.06
C LYS A 638 -4.02 -24.85 58.96
N LYS A 639 -4.90 -25.85 59.11
CA LYS A 639 -5.14 -26.88 58.08
C LYS A 639 -5.68 -26.30 56.77
N LYS A 640 -6.50 -25.23 56.83
CA LYS A 640 -6.92 -24.49 55.62
C LYS A 640 -5.80 -23.63 55.04
N GLU A 641 -5.03 -22.95 55.89
CA GLU A 641 -3.92 -22.10 55.47
C GLU A 641 -2.80 -22.90 54.79
N ASP A 642 -2.48 -24.09 55.30
CA ASP A 642 -1.47 -24.99 54.73
C ASP A 642 -1.99 -25.77 53.51
N GLN A 643 -3.31 -26.02 53.42
CA GLN A 643 -3.94 -26.45 52.17
C GLN A 643 -3.84 -25.35 51.10
N LEU A 644 -4.11 -24.09 51.45
CA LEU A 644 -4.01 -22.96 50.54
C LEU A 644 -2.58 -22.80 50.02
N LYS A 645 -1.57 -22.82 50.92
CA LYS A 645 -0.15 -22.82 50.55
C LYS A 645 0.20 -23.97 49.60
N LYS A 646 -0.21 -25.21 49.88
CA LYS A 646 0.04 -26.37 49.00
C LYS A 646 -0.67 -26.31 47.65
N ILE A 647 -1.82 -25.63 47.55
CA ILE A 647 -2.53 -25.40 46.28
C ILE A 647 -1.79 -24.33 45.46
N ILE A 648 -1.41 -23.22 46.08
CA ILE A 648 -0.61 -22.15 45.46
C ILE A 648 0.74 -22.68 44.97
N GLU A 649 1.42 -23.50 45.78
CA GLU A 649 2.70 -24.13 45.45
C GLU A 649 2.59 -25.15 44.31
N ASN A 650 1.49 -25.91 44.22
CA ASN A 650 1.22 -26.77 43.06
C ASN A 650 0.88 -25.98 41.79
N LEU A 651 0.21 -24.83 41.90
CA LEU A 651 -0.10 -23.97 40.75
C LEU A 651 1.17 -23.30 40.21
N LYS A 652 2.05 -22.80 41.10
CA LYS A 652 3.39 -22.29 40.77
C LYS A 652 4.37 -23.33 40.21
N ARG A 653 3.95 -24.60 40.10
CA ARG A 653 4.74 -25.74 39.58
C ARG A 653 4.06 -26.41 38.38
N LYS A 654 3.09 -25.72 37.78
CA LYS A 654 2.27 -26.16 36.63
C LYS A 654 2.07 -25.03 35.60
N LEU A 655 2.02 -23.79 36.07
CA LEU A 655 2.54 -22.63 35.33
C LEU A 655 4.05 -22.74 35.21
#